data_AF-A0A4R3ICE3-F1
#
_entry.id   AF-A0A4R3ICE3-F1
#
_cell.length_a   1.000
_cell.length_b   1.000
_cell.length_c   1.000
_cell.angle_alpha   90.00
_cell.angle_beta   90.00
_cell.angle_gamma   90.00
#
_symmetry.space_group_name_H-M   'P 1'
#
loop_
_entity.id
_entity.type
_entity.pdbx_description
1 polymer ?
#
loop_
_entity_poly.entity_id
_entity_poly.type
_entity_poly.pdbx_seq_one_letter_code
_entity_poly.pdbx_strand_id
1 'polypeptide(L)'
;MNKGKCCAALAAFILAGCSGSNFSDTNYKTTSNESKGYQSEAWLVFSADACDSRDQAAYINNGEEVSTLSSEYFSCTLYNYGTEYIYSFEWGGDDFDRDGENDTLSFDIKVEAFDGSSFSYSETAGESSVDALGNEAALDYTVYDNGTSDDDSDVSGYWDIADDGIDGIAEGQSLRFTVENIVVSASDYSAEFNGFDFINVMETNGGNTHTHIRGFGTGLNSGSFSTATNSYSFDATDEFIITGAGDYYESRVWSITDIQFSFSISNPNLTSAYDDYDYSIHKTGPDMTDVYPEEESDRQAMFPEFSWDTVPRWLAVRNAGAYTDEQIDTIAGHYQLVMLEKANKAGFDTVDEGIKDTAARLKAENPDIKTIFYWNTVIHYTGYSNDAEYEANANDWSVLNDDGSIYMFKDLYYTYNASIEALRDWWIELPIEMANDDNIDGVFIDKMPDAALDEIFIDGEPATDYVNMINMLWEGIPDDKMLMGNDLRNERNNASRAMMEILDGSYLERWHMPNTSFDTPSQNTADAIAVSITLMREAAAQGKFINFQTSPENFTDDEMPDSYEDRAAFMEEHVDFPLAVYLIAAEEGVFFSYQDGVNAADEDSVWDTSYMDVFNRSLGEPLGAPVRDGYIYTRSFEYVDVWVDLETFEAELTWYDEPQSAN
;
A
#
# COMPACT_ATOMS: atom_id res chain seq x y z
N MET A 1 -6.60 -58.44 18.99
CA MET A 1 -7.01 -59.71 18.34
C MET A 1 -8.31 -59.39 17.60
N ASN A 2 -8.52 -59.44 16.28
CA ASN A 2 -7.81 -59.82 15.05
C ASN A 2 -8.25 -58.76 14.00
N LYS A 3 -7.36 -58.09 13.24
CA LYS A 3 -6.93 -58.46 11.87
C LYS A 3 -8.12 -58.85 10.97
N GLY A 4 -8.44 -58.25 9.82
CA GLY A 4 -7.65 -57.49 8.84
C GLY A 4 -7.92 -58.06 7.43
N LYS A 5 -7.75 -57.21 6.40
CA LYS A 5 -7.60 -57.48 4.95
C LYS A 5 -8.85 -57.61 4.07
N CYS A 6 -8.93 -56.75 3.05
CA CYS A 6 -8.76 -57.18 1.66
C CYS A 6 -8.22 -56.02 0.80
N CYS A 7 -7.08 -56.25 0.13
CA CYS A 7 -6.47 -55.39 -0.89
C CYS A 7 -6.85 -55.88 -2.30
N ALA A 8 -6.79 -54.93 -3.24
CA ALA A 8 -6.28 -55.03 -4.61
C ALA A 8 -7.13 -55.67 -5.74
N ALA A 9 -7.53 -54.76 -6.64
CA ALA A 9 -7.25 -54.72 -8.09
C ALA A 9 -7.68 -55.86 -9.02
N LEU A 10 -8.49 -55.50 -10.04
CA LEU A 10 -8.18 -55.82 -11.44
C LEU A 10 -8.96 -54.90 -12.42
N ALA A 11 -8.23 -54.39 -13.41
CA ALA A 11 -8.69 -53.51 -14.48
C ALA A 11 -9.41 -54.25 -15.62
N ALA A 12 -10.30 -53.53 -16.34
CA ALA A 12 -10.13 -53.17 -17.76
C ALA A 12 -11.42 -53.21 -18.63
N PHE A 13 -11.52 -52.19 -19.50
CA PHE A 13 -12.33 -52.03 -20.72
C PHE A 13 -13.85 -51.80 -20.62
N ILE A 14 -14.29 -50.54 -20.86
CA ILE A 14 -15.17 -50.17 -21.99
C ILE A 14 -14.79 -48.75 -22.49
N LEU A 15 -14.42 -48.66 -23.77
CA LEU A 15 -14.36 -47.44 -24.58
C LEU A 15 -15.78 -47.09 -25.09
N ALA A 16 -16.26 -45.89 -24.76
CA ALA A 16 -17.26 -45.09 -25.48
C ALA A 16 -17.26 -43.72 -24.76
N GLY A 17 -16.87 -42.60 -25.33
CA GLY A 17 -17.44 -42.01 -26.54
C GLY A 17 -18.40 -40.89 -26.14
N CYS A 18 -17.89 -39.78 -25.61
CA CYS A 18 -18.64 -38.52 -25.45
C CYS A 18 -17.80 -37.38 -26.00
N SER A 19 -18.22 -36.91 -27.17
CA SER A 19 -17.81 -35.68 -27.83
C SER A 19 -18.64 -34.52 -27.30
N GLY A 20 -17.97 -33.40 -26.99
CA GLY A 20 -18.49 -32.06 -27.21
C GLY A 20 -19.36 -31.45 -26.11
N SER A 21 -18.74 -30.63 -25.28
CA SER A 21 -19.25 -29.29 -24.96
C SER A 21 -18.04 -28.39 -24.77
N ASN A 22 -17.97 -27.36 -25.61
CA ASN A 22 -16.90 -26.37 -25.63
C ASN A 22 -16.87 -25.63 -24.29
N PHE A 23 -15.70 -25.59 -23.66
CA PHE A 23 -15.37 -24.55 -22.71
C PHE A 23 -15.41 -23.21 -23.46
N SER A 24 -16.26 -22.31 -22.98
CA SER A 24 -16.16 -20.89 -23.31
C SER A 24 -15.02 -20.33 -22.45
N ASP A 25 -13.94 -19.95 -23.12
CA ASP A 25 -12.97 -18.99 -22.61
C ASP A 25 -13.72 -17.82 -21.96
N THR A 26 -13.42 -17.53 -20.70
CA THR A 26 -13.66 -16.21 -20.12
C THR A 26 -12.86 -15.21 -20.96
N ASN A 27 -13.59 -14.26 -21.54
CA ASN A 27 -13.02 -13.22 -22.40
C ASN A 27 -12.23 -12.23 -21.54
N TYR A 28 -10.99 -12.54 -21.21
CA TYR A 28 -9.96 -11.52 -21.41
C TYR A 28 -9.60 -11.57 -22.88
N LYS A 29 -9.68 -10.42 -23.57
CA LYS A 29 -9.04 -10.25 -24.88
C LYS A 29 -7.54 -10.53 -24.71
N THR A 30 -7.11 -11.78 -24.88
CA THR A 30 -5.72 -12.10 -25.15
C THR A 30 -5.41 -11.65 -26.58
N THR A 31 -5.05 -10.38 -26.73
CA THR A 31 -4.28 -9.93 -27.88
C THR A 31 -2.91 -10.60 -27.80
N SER A 32 -2.66 -11.48 -28.76
CA SER A 32 -1.37 -12.10 -29.13
C SER A 32 -0.60 -12.89 -28.07
N ASN A 33 -0.20 -14.11 -28.47
CA ASN A 33 0.92 -14.90 -27.92
C ASN A 33 2.26 -14.16 -28.13
N GLU A 34 2.37 -12.92 -27.68
CA GLU A 34 3.65 -12.26 -27.49
C GLU A 34 4.25 -12.78 -26.20
N SER A 35 5.48 -13.28 -26.26
CA SER A 35 6.28 -13.52 -25.07
C SER A 35 6.41 -12.18 -24.35
N LYS A 36 5.78 -12.05 -23.18
CA LYS A 36 5.88 -10.85 -22.36
C LYS A 36 7.10 -10.97 -21.45
N GLY A 37 7.77 -9.85 -21.21
CA GLY A 37 8.87 -9.73 -20.24
C GLY A 37 8.42 -8.89 -19.06
N TYR A 38 8.93 -9.18 -17.88
CA TYR A 38 8.70 -8.36 -16.70
C TYR A 38 9.59 -7.12 -16.75
N GLN A 39 9.04 -6.01 -16.27
CA GLN A 39 9.80 -4.81 -15.98
C GLN A 39 9.84 -4.67 -14.46
N SER A 40 11.01 -4.35 -13.92
CA SER A 40 11.23 -4.06 -12.50
C SER A 40 11.99 -2.75 -12.39
N GLU A 41 11.65 -1.92 -11.40
CA GLU A 41 12.38 -0.71 -11.06
C GLU A 41 13.22 -0.95 -9.81
N ALA A 42 14.52 -0.63 -9.87
CA ALA A 42 15.42 -0.72 -8.71
C ALA A 42 15.82 0.69 -8.26
N TRP A 43 15.38 1.08 -7.07
CA TRP A 43 15.64 2.39 -6.45
C TRP A 43 16.81 2.29 -5.49
N LEU A 44 17.85 3.09 -5.73
CA LEU A 44 19.02 3.15 -4.85
C LEU A 44 19.05 4.48 -4.12
N VAL A 45 19.37 4.43 -2.82
CA VAL A 45 19.86 5.58 -2.07
C VAL A 45 21.19 5.22 -1.44
N PHE A 46 22.14 6.14 -1.49
CA PHE A 46 23.42 5.93 -0.82
C PHE A 46 24.04 7.24 -0.31
N SER A 47 24.84 7.09 0.73
CA SER A 47 25.64 8.14 1.36
C SER A 47 27.12 8.03 0.98
N ALA A 48 27.91 9.04 1.33
CA ALA A 48 29.33 9.10 0.96
C ALA A 48 30.18 7.94 1.53
N ASP A 49 29.76 7.33 2.63
CA ASP A 49 30.40 6.21 3.33
C ASP A 49 29.78 4.84 2.98
N ALA A 50 29.00 4.74 1.89
CA ALA A 50 28.31 3.52 1.45
C ALA A 50 29.16 2.24 1.37
N CYS A 51 30.46 2.33 1.08
CA CYS A 51 31.31 1.14 1.03
C CYS A 51 32.19 0.96 2.27
N ASP A 52 31.86 1.62 3.38
CA ASP A 52 32.51 1.45 4.69
C ASP A 52 31.65 0.52 5.59
N SER A 53 31.77 0.61 6.91
CA SER A 53 31.13 -0.32 7.84
C SER A 53 29.67 -0.03 8.23
N ARG A 54 29.03 1.02 7.70
CA ARG A 54 27.68 1.44 8.11
C ARG A 54 26.62 0.82 7.20
N ASP A 55 25.74 0.00 7.77
CA ASP A 55 24.73 -0.75 7.03
C ASP A 55 23.74 0.14 6.26
N GLN A 56 23.28 1.21 6.91
CA GLN A 56 22.31 2.16 6.36
C GLN A 56 22.94 3.20 5.42
N ALA A 57 24.23 3.06 5.07
CA ALA A 57 24.89 3.97 4.15
C ALA A 57 24.55 3.70 2.68
N ALA A 58 23.93 2.56 2.37
CA ALA A 58 23.27 2.32 1.11
C ALA A 58 22.17 1.28 1.26
N TYR A 59 21.11 1.45 0.49
CA TYR A 59 20.08 0.42 0.32
C TYR A 59 19.50 0.50 -1.08
N ILE A 60 19.00 -0.65 -1.53
CA ILE A 60 18.32 -0.83 -2.81
C ILE A 60 16.93 -1.39 -2.54
N ASN A 61 15.95 -0.87 -3.25
CA ASN A 61 14.54 -1.18 -3.08
C ASN A 61 13.90 -1.47 -4.45
N ASN A 62 13.18 -2.58 -4.57
CA ASN A 62 12.39 -2.93 -5.75
C ASN A 62 10.89 -3.10 -5.43
N GLY A 63 10.42 -2.58 -4.29
CA GLY A 63 9.02 -2.67 -3.87
C GLY A 63 8.58 -4.06 -3.37
N GLU A 64 9.40 -5.09 -3.55
CA GLU A 64 9.19 -6.42 -2.96
C GLU A 64 10.14 -6.65 -1.79
N GLU A 65 11.39 -6.19 -1.90
CA GLU A 65 12.42 -6.27 -0.87
C GLU A 65 13.18 -4.94 -0.74
N VAL A 66 13.55 -4.60 0.49
CA VAL A 66 14.55 -3.55 0.79
C VAL A 66 15.83 -4.21 1.29
N SER A 67 16.89 -4.12 0.48
CA SER A 67 18.20 -4.73 0.78
C SER A 67 19.21 -3.66 1.20
N THR A 68 19.79 -3.80 2.40
CA THR A 68 20.89 -2.95 2.91
C THR A 68 22.24 -3.65 2.78
N LEU A 69 23.35 -3.01 3.12
CA LEU A 69 24.70 -3.58 2.97
C LEU A 69 24.99 -4.78 3.91
N SER A 70 24.11 -5.04 4.88
CA SER A 70 24.14 -6.25 5.71
C SER A 70 23.47 -7.45 5.04
N SER A 71 22.68 -7.23 3.99
CA SER A 71 22.16 -8.29 3.12
C SER A 71 23.31 -9.06 2.47
N GLU A 72 23.17 -10.38 2.34
CA GLU A 72 24.16 -11.17 1.61
C GLU A 72 24.13 -10.92 0.09
N TYR A 73 23.06 -10.27 -0.38
CA TYR A 73 22.83 -9.98 -1.78
C TYR A 73 23.27 -8.57 -2.20
N PHE A 74 23.63 -7.68 -1.28
CA PHE A 74 23.97 -6.30 -1.63
C PHE A 74 25.37 -5.91 -1.12
N SER A 75 26.22 -5.41 -2.02
CA SER A 75 27.60 -5.06 -1.69
C SER A 75 28.09 -3.81 -2.41
N CYS A 76 29.09 -3.16 -1.81
CA CYS A 76 29.70 -1.92 -2.29
C CYS A 76 31.23 -2.01 -2.17
N THR A 77 31.96 -1.61 -3.21
CA THR A 77 33.42 -1.43 -3.17
C THR A 77 33.81 -0.01 -3.61
N LEU A 78 34.56 0.71 -2.77
CA LEU A 78 35.01 2.07 -3.04
C LEU A 78 36.44 2.09 -3.60
N TYR A 79 36.63 2.78 -4.73
CA TYR A 79 37.92 3.11 -5.30
C TYR A 79 38.18 4.62 -5.21
N ASN A 80 39.21 5.00 -4.46
CA ASN A 80 39.63 6.39 -4.26
C ASN A 80 40.83 6.74 -5.16
N TYR A 81 40.65 7.72 -6.05
CA TYR A 81 41.70 8.24 -6.94
C TYR A 81 42.17 9.66 -6.58
N GLY A 82 41.77 10.15 -5.41
CA GLY A 82 42.14 11.46 -4.86
C GLY A 82 41.16 12.58 -5.22
N THR A 83 40.85 12.74 -6.50
CA THR A 83 39.91 13.78 -6.99
C THR A 83 38.56 13.21 -7.46
N GLU A 84 38.46 11.89 -7.49
CA GLU A 84 37.26 11.15 -7.88
C GLU A 84 37.15 9.87 -7.06
N TYR A 85 35.92 9.51 -6.73
CA TYR A 85 35.53 8.24 -6.11
C TYR A 85 34.70 7.43 -7.08
N ILE A 86 34.92 6.12 -7.09
CA ILE A 86 34.08 5.16 -7.81
C ILE A 86 33.52 4.18 -6.79
N TYR A 87 32.20 4.21 -6.60
CA TYR A 87 31.44 3.25 -5.81
C TYR A 87 30.95 2.16 -6.75
N SER A 88 31.39 0.92 -6.56
CA SER A 88 30.99 -0.22 -7.38
C SER A 88 30.01 -1.06 -6.59
N PHE A 89 28.76 -1.11 -7.05
CA PHE A 89 27.67 -1.82 -6.41
C PHE A 89 27.34 -3.13 -7.14
N GLU A 90 26.98 -4.14 -6.38
CA GLU A 90 26.46 -5.42 -6.86
C GLU A 90 25.26 -5.80 -5.99
N TRP A 91 24.10 -6.00 -6.61
CA TRP A 91 22.85 -6.42 -5.98
C TRP A 91 22.31 -7.68 -6.64
N GLY A 92 22.16 -8.75 -5.88
CA GLY A 92 21.72 -10.09 -6.30
C GLY A 92 20.39 -10.54 -5.70
N GLY A 93 19.50 -9.59 -5.35
CA GLY A 93 18.31 -9.85 -4.54
C GLY A 93 17.02 -10.13 -5.31
N ASP A 94 17.01 -10.04 -6.65
CA ASP A 94 15.77 -10.07 -7.44
C ASP A 94 15.87 -11.07 -8.61
N ASP A 95 14.74 -11.66 -9.00
CA ASP A 95 14.59 -12.62 -10.10
C ASP A 95 13.91 -11.91 -11.30
N PHE A 96 14.71 -11.15 -12.06
CA PHE A 96 14.18 -10.26 -13.11
C PHE A 96 13.48 -11.00 -14.25
N ASP A 97 13.86 -12.26 -14.51
CA ASP A 97 13.28 -13.09 -15.57
C ASP A 97 12.28 -14.15 -15.07
N ARG A 98 12.04 -14.20 -13.75
CA ARG A 98 11.12 -15.09 -13.04
C ARG A 98 11.41 -16.57 -13.32
N ASP A 99 12.68 -16.94 -13.45
CA ASP A 99 13.09 -18.33 -13.67
C ASP A 99 13.27 -19.16 -12.37
N GLY A 100 13.16 -18.49 -11.22
CA GLY A 100 13.28 -19.02 -9.88
C GLY A 100 14.71 -18.94 -9.31
N GLU A 101 15.65 -18.30 -10.00
CA GLU A 101 17.00 -17.99 -9.51
C GLU A 101 17.22 -16.46 -9.50
N ASN A 102 17.75 -15.92 -8.40
CA ASN A 102 18.06 -14.50 -8.34
C ASN A 102 19.15 -14.10 -9.35
N ASP A 103 18.92 -12.97 -10.01
CA ASP A 103 19.81 -12.27 -10.89
C ASP A 103 20.56 -11.14 -10.18
N THR A 104 21.60 -10.63 -10.83
CA THR A 104 22.48 -9.57 -10.35
C THR A 104 22.37 -8.32 -11.22
N LEU A 105 22.14 -7.17 -10.58
CA LEU A 105 22.39 -5.83 -11.11
C LEU A 105 23.73 -5.32 -10.56
N SER A 106 24.64 -4.89 -11.43
CA SER A 106 25.89 -4.23 -11.04
C SER A 106 26.09 -2.93 -11.80
N PHE A 107 26.62 -1.91 -11.12
CA PHE A 107 26.87 -0.60 -11.69
C PHE A 107 27.94 0.14 -10.89
N ASP A 108 28.55 1.15 -11.51
CA ASP A 108 29.50 2.05 -10.87
C ASP A 108 28.88 3.45 -10.76
N ILE A 109 29.05 4.09 -9.61
CA ILE A 109 28.77 5.52 -9.43
C ILE A 109 30.08 6.25 -9.31
N LYS A 110 30.31 7.18 -10.22
CA LYS A 110 31.47 8.06 -10.21
C LYS A 110 31.09 9.41 -9.60
N VAL A 111 31.81 9.81 -8.56
CA VAL A 111 31.70 11.12 -7.90
C VAL A 111 32.99 11.90 -8.10
N GLU A 112 32.87 13.13 -8.63
CA GLU A 112 34.00 14.02 -8.88
C GLU A 112 33.81 15.35 -8.15
N ALA A 113 34.92 15.90 -7.65
CA ALA A 113 34.95 17.19 -6.96
C ALA A 113 35.65 18.26 -7.80
N PHE A 114 35.14 19.48 -7.73
CA PHE A 114 35.73 20.64 -8.38
C PHE A 114 35.76 21.86 -7.47
N ASP A 115 36.78 22.70 -7.64
CA ASP A 115 36.94 23.99 -6.98
C ASP A 115 37.12 25.13 -7.99
N GLY A 116 36.50 26.27 -7.70
CA GLY A 116 36.53 27.47 -8.52
C GLY A 116 35.50 27.48 -9.66
N SER A 117 34.32 26.89 -9.43
CA SER A 117 33.17 26.98 -10.32
C SER A 117 32.76 28.42 -10.57
N SER A 118 32.49 28.75 -11.84
CA SER A 118 31.96 30.03 -12.26
C SER A 118 30.44 29.93 -12.32
N PHE A 119 29.73 30.63 -11.43
CA PHE A 119 28.27 30.53 -11.33
C PHE A 119 27.61 31.90 -11.13
N SER A 120 26.29 31.93 -11.33
CA SER A 120 25.40 33.04 -10.99
C SER A 120 24.20 32.48 -10.23
N TYR A 121 24.02 32.89 -8.98
CA TYR A 121 22.90 32.46 -8.14
C TYR A 121 21.73 33.45 -8.23
N SER A 122 20.52 32.92 -8.28
CA SER A 122 19.26 33.62 -8.06
C SER A 122 18.39 32.82 -7.08
N GLU A 123 17.57 33.49 -6.27
CA GLU A 123 16.53 32.83 -5.48
C GLU A 123 15.33 32.42 -6.35
N THR A 124 15.20 32.99 -7.56
CA THR A 124 14.17 32.62 -8.51
C THR A 124 14.53 31.31 -9.20
N ALA A 125 13.65 30.31 -9.12
CA ALA A 125 13.78 29.06 -9.86
C ALA A 125 13.99 29.31 -11.36
N GLY A 126 14.92 28.58 -11.98
CA GLY A 126 15.25 28.71 -13.40
C GLY A 126 16.05 29.96 -13.78
N GLU A 127 16.55 30.76 -12.84
CA GLU A 127 17.39 31.94 -13.15
C GLU A 127 18.88 31.78 -12.79
N SER A 128 19.27 30.66 -12.21
CA SER A 128 20.67 30.39 -11.87
C SER A 128 21.46 29.83 -13.07
N SER A 129 22.80 29.92 -12.99
CA SER A 129 23.70 29.34 -13.99
C SER A 129 25.02 28.86 -13.40
N VAL A 130 25.62 27.84 -14.02
CA VAL A 130 26.99 27.36 -13.78
C VAL A 130 27.68 27.27 -15.14
N ASP A 131 28.62 28.16 -15.40
CA ASP A 131 29.29 28.32 -16.70
C ASP A 131 30.53 27.42 -16.83
N ALA A 132 31.17 27.07 -15.71
CA ALA A 132 32.34 26.20 -15.64
C ALA A 132 32.46 25.60 -14.23
N LEU A 133 32.94 24.35 -14.13
CA LEU A 133 33.13 23.65 -12.85
C LEU A 133 34.47 24.00 -12.15
N GLY A 134 35.38 24.71 -12.81
CA GLY A 134 36.69 25.01 -12.23
C GLY A 134 37.71 23.88 -12.43
N ASN A 135 38.61 23.67 -11.46
CA ASN A 135 39.63 22.62 -11.50
C ASN A 135 39.19 21.42 -10.65
N GLU A 136 39.64 20.21 -11.03
CA GLU A 136 39.51 19.03 -10.17
C GLU A 136 40.10 19.31 -8.78
N ALA A 137 39.32 18.97 -7.75
CA ALA A 137 39.66 19.16 -6.34
C ALA A 137 39.75 17.81 -5.64
N ALA A 138 40.41 17.76 -4.49
CA ALA A 138 40.45 16.53 -3.71
C ALA A 138 39.05 16.23 -3.15
N LEU A 139 38.66 14.96 -3.19
CA LEU A 139 37.41 14.47 -2.66
C LEU A 139 37.70 13.59 -1.44
N ASP A 140 37.09 13.94 -0.32
CA ASP A 140 37.03 13.13 0.89
C ASP A 140 35.57 12.79 1.23
N TYR A 141 35.37 11.93 2.21
CA TYR A 141 34.09 11.81 2.90
C TYR A 141 34.29 11.89 4.40
N THR A 142 33.32 12.46 5.10
CA THR A 142 33.32 12.52 6.55
C THR A 142 32.10 11.81 7.08
N VAL A 143 32.30 11.07 8.17
CA VAL A 143 31.22 10.43 8.93
C VAL A 143 31.01 11.26 10.20
N TYR A 144 29.83 11.84 10.32
CA TYR A 144 29.46 12.67 11.46
C TYR A 144 28.44 11.94 12.32
N ASP A 145 28.81 11.72 13.58
CA ASP A 145 27.94 11.16 14.61
C ASP A 145 27.33 12.32 15.42
N ASN A 146 26.02 12.49 15.31
CA ASN A 146 25.29 13.55 16.00
C ASN A 146 25.08 13.23 17.50
N GLY A 147 25.41 12.01 17.94
CA GLY A 147 25.53 11.60 19.34
C GLY A 147 24.23 11.66 20.15
N THR A 148 23.06 11.52 19.51
CA THR A 148 21.75 11.57 20.18
C THR A 148 21.15 10.20 20.51
N SER A 149 21.70 9.11 19.97
CA SER A 149 21.30 7.72 20.16
C SER A 149 22.53 6.81 20.36
N ASP A 150 22.30 5.58 20.86
CA ASP A 150 23.33 4.53 20.98
C ASP A 150 23.35 3.59 19.75
N ASP A 151 22.59 3.91 18.68
CA ASP A 151 22.52 3.18 17.40
C ASP A 151 23.07 4.05 16.24
N ASP A 152 23.33 3.44 15.09
CA ASP A 152 23.92 4.15 13.93
C ASP A 152 22.94 5.13 13.25
N SER A 153 21.73 5.34 13.78
CA SER A 153 20.70 6.21 13.17
C SER A 153 21.06 7.69 13.18
N ASP A 154 21.98 8.10 14.06
CA ASP A 154 22.48 9.48 14.14
C ASP A 154 23.80 9.71 13.39
N VAL A 155 24.23 8.71 12.62
CA VAL A 155 25.47 8.76 11.85
C VAL A 155 25.17 9.08 10.39
N SER A 156 25.70 10.20 9.91
CA SER A 156 25.56 10.61 8.51
C SER A 156 26.94 10.72 7.84
N GLY A 157 27.12 9.99 6.74
CA GLY A 157 28.26 10.19 5.84
C GLY A 157 27.96 11.28 4.82
N TYR A 158 28.89 12.20 4.59
CA TYR A 158 28.74 13.23 3.57
C TYR A 158 30.04 13.46 2.78
N TRP A 159 29.90 13.93 1.55
CA TRP A 159 31.05 14.24 0.67
C TRP A 159 31.71 15.56 1.09
N ASP A 160 33.03 15.60 1.06
CA ASP A 160 33.83 16.77 1.42
C ASP A 160 34.78 17.14 0.29
N ILE A 161 34.82 18.42 -0.08
CA ILE A 161 35.73 18.93 -1.11
C ILE A 161 36.94 19.55 -0.39
N ALA A 162 37.94 18.71 -0.16
CA ALA A 162 39.10 19.02 0.66
C ALA A 162 40.06 20.02 -0.01
N ASP A 163 40.09 21.29 0.43
CA ASP A 163 41.26 22.19 0.37
C ASP A 163 41.12 23.51 1.18
N ASP A 164 40.07 23.72 1.99
CA ASP A 164 39.78 25.02 2.63
C ASP A 164 39.87 25.03 4.17
N GLY A 165 39.96 23.84 4.79
CA GLY A 165 40.00 23.67 6.24
C GLY A 165 38.63 23.62 6.92
N ILE A 166 37.55 23.39 6.16
CA ILE A 166 36.18 23.22 6.65
C ILE A 166 35.52 22.07 5.90
N ASP A 167 35.00 21.08 6.62
CA ASP A 167 34.41 19.88 6.00
C ASP A 167 33.06 20.21 5.32
N GLY A 168 32.94 20.04 3.99
CA GLY A 168 31.71 20.16 3.20
C GLY A 168 31.91 20.73 1.79
N ILE A 169 30.88 21.41 1.29
CA ILE A 169 30.82 22.07 -0.01
C ILE A 169 30.73 23.59 0.22
N ALA A 170 31.82 24.30 -0.06
CA ALA A 170 31.93 25.74 0.04
C ALA A 170 31.41 26.47 -1.21
N GLU A 171 31.34 27.79 -1.13
CA GLU A 171 30.99 28.65 -2.27
C GLU A 171 31.96 28.43 -3.44
N GLY A 172 31.41 28.13 -4.62
CA GLY A 172 32.19 27.89 -5.83
C GLY A 172 32.80 26.49 -5.91
N GLN A 173 32.49 25.58 -4.98
CA GLN A 173 32.83 24.18 -5.12
C GLN A 173 31.65 23.39 -5.69
N SER A 174 31.95 22.31 -6.43
CA SER A 174 30.94 21.48 -7.07
C SER A 174 31.22 20.00 -6.93
N LEU A 175 30.15 19.21 -6.79
CA LEU A 175 30.17 17.77 -6.96
C LEU A 175 29.46 17.38 -8.26
N ARG A 176 29.92 16.30 -8.88
CA ARG A 176 29.31 15.70 -10.07
C ARG A 176 29.18 14.20 -9.87
N PHE A 177 27.98 13.69 -10.13
CA PHE A 177 27.60 12.28 -10.00
C PHE A 177 27.22 11.74 -11.38
N THR A 178 27.75 10.58 -11.72
CA THR A 178 27.46 9.85 -12.97
C THR A 178 27.37 8.36 -12.70
N VAL A 179 26.51 7.66 -13.43
CA VAL A 179 26.40 6.20 -13.39
C VAL A 179 27.05 5.59 -14.62
N GLU A 180 27.87 4.56 -14.42
CA GLU A 180 28.62 3.88 -15.47
C GLU A 180 28.55 2.34 -15.27
N ASN A 181 28.97 1.59 -16.29
CA ASN A 181 29.17 0.13 -16.21
C ASN A 181 27.97 -0.69 -15.72
N ILE A 182 26.76 -0.27 -16.09
CA ILE A 182 25.51 -0.97 -15.75
C ILE A 182 25.47 -2.34 -16.46
N VAL A 183 25.28 -3.42 -15.70
CA VAL A 183 25.20 -4.80 -16.19
C VAL A 183 24.12 -5.55 -15.40
N VAL A 184 23.32 -6.34 -16.12
CA VAL A 184 22.36 -7.30 -15.56
C VAL A 184 22.81 -8.71 -15.93
N SER A 185 22.76 -9.68 -15.00
CA SER A 185 23.15 -11.07 -15.27
C SER A 185 22.12 -11.84 -16.10
N ALA A 186 20.84 -11.49 -15.94
CA ALA A 186 19.71 -12.09 -16.63
C ALA A 186 19.91 -12.07 -18.15
N SER A 187 19.70 -13.21 -18.79
CA SER A 187 19.96 -13.33 -20.21
C SER A 187 18.96 -12.51 -21.02
N ASP A 188 19.45 -11.71 -21.97
CA ASP A 188 18.65 -10.83 -22.84
C ASP A 188 17.94 -9.65 -22.11
N TYR A 189 18.24 -9.40 -20.84
CA TYR A 189 17.79 -8.23 -20.08
C TYR A 189 18.84 -7.11 -20.10
N SER A 190 18.37 -5.89 -19.85
CA SER A 190 19.20 -4.71 -19.66
C SER A 190 18.56 -3.78 -18.63
N ALA A 191 19.41 -2.97 -17.98
CA ALA A 191 18.96 -1.89 -17.11
C ALA A 191 19.19 -0.54 -17.79
N GLU A 192 18.15 0.29 -17.82
CA GLU A 192 18.18 1.69 -18.22
C GLU A 192 18.27 2.56 -16.97
N PHE A 193 19.17 3.55 -16.97
CA PHE A 193 19.28 4.49 -15.85
C PHE A 193 18.20 5.57 -15.98
N ASN A 194 17.37 5.71 -14.95
CA ASN A 194 16.24 6.64 -14.97
C ASN A 194 16.63 8.06 -14.56
N GLY A 195 17.84 8.24 -14.02
CA GLY A 195 18.35 9.52 -13.56
C GLY A 195 18.36 9.67 -12.04
N PHE A 196 19.19 10.60 -11.56
CA PHE A 196 19.14 11.11 -10.19
C PHE A 196 17.98 12.07 -10.02
N ASP A 197 17.21 11.95 -8.96
CA ASP A 197 15.97 12.71 -8.74
C ASP A 197 15.82 13.30 -7.33
N PHE A 198 16.69 12.92 -6.39
CA PHE A 198 16.57 13.36 -5.01
C PHE A 198 17.91 13.43 -4.27
N ILE A 199 18.00 14.39 -3.35
CA ILE A 199 19.10 14.53 -2.39
C ILE A 199 18.60 14.89 -0.98
N ASN A 200 19.32 14.40 0.02
CA ASN A 200 19.34 14.97 1.37
C ASN A 200 20.59 15.82 1.57
N VAL A 201 20.44 16.94 2.26
CA VAL A 201 21.54 17.85 2.59
C VAL A 201 21.58 18.13 4.08
N MET A 202 22.77 18.46 4.59
CA MET A 202 22.98 18.82 6.00
C MET A 202 23.93 20.01 6.18
N GLU A 203 23.74 20.76 7.26
CA GLU A 203 24.75 21.71 7.75
C GLU A 203 25.90 20.94 8.41
N THR A 204 27.13 21.11 7.94
CA THR A 204 28.29 20.37 8.51
C THR A 204 28.95 21.15 9.65
N ASN A 205 28.79 22.48 9.69
CA ASN A 205 29.36 23.33 10.74
C ASN A 205 28.37 24.36 11.30
N GLY A 206 27.07 24.11 11.08
CA GLY A 206 25.93 24.94 11.45
C GLY A 206 25.86 26.24 10.64
N GLY A 207 24.67 26.83 10.47
CA GLY A 207 24.59 28.07 9.72
C GLY A 207 23.18 28.63 9.60
N ASN A 208 22.99 29.39 8.54
CA ASN A 208 21.71 29.87 8.05
C ASN A 208 21.86 30.14 6.57
N THR A 209 20.81 29.85 5.81
CA THR A 209 20.71 30.21 4.39
C THR A 209 21.87 29.65 3.58
N HIS A 210 22.15 28.36 3.73
CA HIS A 210 23.02 27.63 2.82
C HIS A 210 22.36 27.58 1.45
N THR A 211 23.07 28.00 0.41
CA THR A 211 22.55 28.12 -0.95
C THR A 211 23.28 27.22 -1.92
N HIS A 212 22.56 26.74 -2.93
CA HIS A 212 23.09 25.82 -3.93
C HIS A 212 22.41 25.96 -5.28
N ILE A 213 23.10 25.52 -6.32
CA ILE A 213 22.59 25.44 -7.69
C ILE A 213 22.65 23.98 -8.14
N ARG A 214 21.57 23.47 -8.74
CA ARG A 214 21.47 22.11 -9.27
C ARG A 214 21.56 22.12 -10.79
N GLY A 215 22.51 21.37 -11.34
CA GLY A 215 22.78 21.23 -12.77
C GLY A 215 23.95 22.07 -13.28
N PHE A 216 24.14 22.05 -14.61
CA PHE A 216 25.19 22.78 -15.33
C PHE A 216 24.63 23.52 -16.54
N GLY A 217 25.14 24.72 -16.83
CA GLY A 217 24.62 25.59 -17.88
C GLY A 217 23.77 26.74 -17.34
N THR A 218 22.69 27.08 -18.05
CA THR A 218 21.82 28.23 -17.72
C THR A 218 20.37 27.80 -17.52
N GLY A 219 19.60 28.58 -16.77
CA GLY A 219 18.19 28.26 -16.56
C GLY A 219 17.99 27.26 -15.42
N LEU A 220 18.94 27.22 -14.48
CA LEU A 220 19.03 26.18 -13.47
C LEU A 220 18.17 26.53 -12.26
N ASN A 221 17.65 25.49 -11.63
CA ASN A 221 17.02 25.59 -10.33
C ASN A 221 18.09 25.69 -9.23
N SER A 222 17.79 26.48 -8.22
CA SER A 222 18.60 26.69 -7.02
C SER A 222 17.76 26.44 -5.77
N GLY A 223 18.43 26.29 -4.64
CA GLY A 223 17.78 26.12 -3.36
C GLY A 223 18.48 26.91 -2.26
N SER A 224 17.76 27.09 -1.15
CA SER A 224 18.36 27.50 0.10
C SER A 224 17.71 26.77 1.28
N PHE A 225 18.46 26.59 2.36
CA PHE A 225 17.94 26.05 3.61
C PHE A 225 18.62 26.66 4.83
N SER A 226 17.95 26.61 5.98
CA SER A 226 18.43 27.17 7.25
C SER A 226 18.13 26.23 8.44
N THR A 227 17.95 24.95 8.13
CA THR A 227 17.68 23.86 9.06
C THR A 227 18.86 22.91 9.04
N ALA A 228 19.07 22.14 10.12
CA ALA A 228 20.20 21.23 10.22
C ALA A 228 20.27 20.23 9.06
N THR A 229 19.11 19.79 8.57
CA THR A 229 18.95 18.99 7.36
C THR A 229 17.83 19.55 6.49
N ASN A 230 17.85 19.22 5.20
CA ASN A 230 16.75 19.46 4.28
C ASN A 230 16.79 18.43 3.14
N SER A 231 15.68 18.30 2.39
CA SER A 231 15.58 17.36 1.26
C SER A 231 15.09 18.09 0.02
N TYR A 232 15.51 17.62 -1.15
CA TYR A 232 15.10 18.20 -2.43
C TYR A 232 14.84 17.11 -3.46
N SER A 233 13.62 17.08 -4.00
CA SER A 233 13.28 16.33 -5.20
C SER A 233 13.37 17.22 -6.44
N PHE A 234 13.68 16.64 -7.59
CA PHE A 234 13.80 17.33 -8.87
C PHE A 234 13.58 16.36 -10.05
N ASP A 235 13.36 16.91 -11.25
CA ASP A 235 13.26 16.12 -12.47
C ASP A 235 14.52 15.27 -12.67
N ALA A 236 14.35 14.00 -13.04
CA ALA A 236 15.44 13.06 -13.14
C ALA A 236 16.51 13.48 -14.16
N THR A 237 17.79 13.29 -13.79
CA THR A 237 18.94 13.69 -14.62
C THR A 237 19.98 12.57 -14.78
N ASP A 238 20.50 12.38 -16.00
CA ASP A 238 21.59 11.43 -16.29
C ASP A 238 22.91 11.76 -15.55
N GLU A 239 23.20 13.06 -15.39
CA GLU A 239 24.36 13.59 -14.69
C GLU A 239 23.86 14.61 -13.67
N PHE A 240 24.08 14.32 -12.39
CA PHE A 240 23.71 15.27 -11.33
C PHE A 240 24.92 16.11 -10.92
N ILE A 241 24.77 17.43 -11.01
CA ILE A 241 25.78 18.39 -10.57
C ILE A 241 25.16 19.28 -9.50
N ILE A 242 25.90 19.51 -8.42
CA ILE A 242 25.53 20.51 -7.43
C ILE A 242 26.69 21.47 -7.19
N THR A 243 26.39 22.75 -7.00
CA THR A 243 27.39 23.79 -6.74
C THR A 243 26.99 24.59 -5.51
N GLY A 244 27.89 24.74 -4.55
CA GLY A 244 27.72 25.63 -3.40
C GLY A 244 27.68 27.09 -3.86
N ALA A 245 26.62 27.82 -3.51
CA ALA A 245 26.42 29.22 -3.88
C ALA A 245 26.63 30.20 -2.71
N GLY A 246 27.16 29.69 -1.58
CA GLY A 246 27.47 30.45 -0.38
C GLY A 246 26.45 30.28 0.74
N ASP A 247 26.67 31.01 1.83
CA ASP A 247 25.83 31.02 3.02
C ASP A 247 25.68 32.44 3.58
N TYR A 248 24.81 32.62 4.58
CA TYR A 248 24.60 33.93 5.21
C TYR A 248 25.86 34.49 5.90
N TYR A 249 26.72 33.63 6.46
CA TYR A 249 27.89 34.01 7.25
C TYR A 249 29.22 33.99 6.47
N GLU A 250 29.20 33.73 5.16
CA GLU A 250 30.36 33.66 4.26
C GLU A 250 31.49 32.72 4.78
N SER A 251 31.12 31.73 5.59
CA SER A 251 32.08 30.85 6.29
C SER A 251 31.47 29.53 6.75
N ARG A 252 30.18 29.30 6.47
CA ARG A 252 29.52 28.04 6.80
C ARG A 252 29.31 27.23 5.55
N VAL A 253 29.47 25.93 5.69
CA VAL A 253 29.37 25.00 4.58
C VAL A 253 28.35 23.93 4.94
N TRP A 254 27.96 23.20 3.92
CA TRP A 254 26.95 22.17 3.98
C TRP A 254 27.37 21.04 3.04
N SER A 255 26.72 19.90 3.10
CA SER A 255 26.99 18.83 2.14
C SER A 255 25.76 17.98 1.86
N ILE A 256 25.88 17.08 0.89
CA ILE A 256 24.92 16.03 0.59
C ILE A 256 25.20 14.85 1.52
N THR A 257 24.16 14.37 2.22
CA THR A 257 24.24 13.12 3.00
C THR A 257 23.83 11.93 2.16
N ASP A 258 22.77 12.09 1.34
CA ASP A 258 22.20 11.01 0.55
C ASP A 258 21.83 11.51 -0.84
N ILE A 259 21.99 10.64 -1.82
CA ILE A 259 21.51 10.84 -3.19
C ILE A 259 20.75 9.60 -3.63
N GLN A 260 19.67 9.81 -4.39
CA GLN A 260 18.79 8.76 -4.88
C GLN A 260 18.71 8.76 -6.42
N PHE A 261 18.48 7.58 -6.98
CA PHE A 261 18.18 7.34 -8.38
C PHE A 261 17.52 5.96 -8.57
N SER A 262 17.13 5.62 -9.81
CA SER A 262 16.63 4.29 -10.13
C SER A 262 17.07 3.74 -11.49
N PHE A 263 16.80 2.44 -11.68
CA PHE A 263 16.94 1.75 -12.96
C PHE A 263 15.65 1.05 -13.37
N SER A 264 15.28 1.15 -14.65
CA SER A 264 14.28 0.27 -15.27
C SER A 264 14.97 -0.96 -15.84
N ILE A 265 14.63 -2.14 -15.33
CA ILE A 265 15.22 -3.43 -15.70
C ILE A 265 14.19 -4.19 -16.50
N SER A 266 14.50 -4.52 -17.76
CA SER A 266 13.56 -5.20 -18.65
C SER A 266 14.26 -5.97 -19.76
N ASN A 267 13.50 -6.85 -20.42
CA ASN A 267 13.93 -7.48 -21.66
C ASN A 267 13.47 -6.64 -22.87
N PRO A 268 14.36 -5.90 -23.56
CA PRO A 268 13.98 -5.03 -24.66
C PRO A 268 13.44 -5.76 -25.90
N ASN A 269 13.55 -7.10 -25.93
CA ASN A 269 13.02 -7.93 -27.03
C ASN A 269 11.62 -8.48 -26.73
N LEU A 270 11.11 -8.29 -25.52
CA LEU A 270 9.79 -8.73 -25.11
C LEU A 270 8.86 -7.52 -24.97
N THR A 271 7.57 -7.75 -25.16
CA THR A 271 6.58 -6.73 -24.83
C THR A 271 6.46 -6.70 -23.30
N SER A 272 6.68 -5.54 -22.66
CA SER A 272 6.53 -5.43 -21.21
C SER A 272 5.13 -5.88 -20.79
N ALA A 273 5.04 -6.88 -19.92
CA ALA A 273 3.90 -7.05 -19.04
C ALA A 273 4.14 -6.12 -17.86
N TYR A 274 3.28 -5.13 -17.67
CA TYR A 274 3.05 -4.69 -16.30
C TYR A 274 2.25 -5.81 -15.64
N ASP A 275 2.77 -6.32 -14.52
CA ASP A 275 1.93 -7.05 -13.59
C ASP A 275 0.88 -6.04 -13.08
N ASP A 276 -0.37 -6.47 -12.89
CA ASP A 276 -1.44 -5.56 -12.45
C ASP A 276 -1.16 -4.99 -11.04
N TYR A 277 -0.14 -5.54 -10.37
CA TYR A 277 0.35 -5.25 -9.03
C TYR A 277 1.88 -5.19 -8.92
N ASP A 278 2.59 -4.68 -9.93
CA ASP A 278 4.04 -4.42 -9.83
C ASP A 278 4.31 -3.34 -8.76
N TYR A 279 4.95 -3.72 -7.65
CA TYR A 279 5.29 -2.79 -6.56
C TYR A 279 6.59 -2.03 -6.79
N SER A 280 7.43 -2.47 -7.72
CA SER A 280 8.74 -1.87 -7.99
C SER A 280 8.64 -0.43 -8.47
N ILE A 281 7.54 -0.10 -9.15
CA ILE A 281 7.23 1.27 -9.59
C ILE A 281 7.06 2.28 -8.43
N HIS A 282 7.00 1.82 -7.18
CA HIS A 282 6.90 2.69 -6.00
C HIS A 282 8.29 2.92 -5.38
N LYS A 283 8.78 4.15 -5.51
CA LYS A 283 10.09 4.60 -4.97
C LYS A 283 10.30 4.32 -3.48
N THR A 284 9.24 4.47 -2.69
CA THR A 284 9.16 4.26 -1.25
C THR A 284 8.49 2.92 -1.08
N GLY A 285 9.26 1.89 -1.40
CA GLY A 285 8.76 0.53 -1.52
C GLY A 285 8.25 0.07 -0.17
N PRO A 286 6.98 -0.33 -0.06
CA PRO A 286 6.60 -1.21 1.03
C PRO A 286 7.37 -2.54 0.84
N ASP A 287 7.84 -3.15 1.92
CA ASP A 287 8.42 -4.50 1.86
C ASP A 287 7.28 -5.51 1.68
N MET A 288 6.92 -5.79 0.42
CA MET A 288 5.76 -6.59 0.02
C MET A 288 6.19 -7.93 -0.55
N THR A 289 6.52 -8.86 0.34
CA THR A 289 6.95 -10.21 -0.02
C THR A 289 5.77 -11.14 -0.29
N ASP A 290 5.94 -12.04 -1.27
CA ASP A 290 5.05 -13.16 -1.63
C ASP A 290 3.55 -12.83 -1.81
N VAL A 291 3.07 -12.99 -3.03
CA VAL A 291 1.63 -12.86 -3.32
C VAL A 291 0.86 -14.01 -2.67
N TYR A 292 -0.21 -13.68 -1.94
CA TYR A 292 -1.12 -14.70 -1.39
C TYR A 292 -1.85 -15.48 -2.50
N PRO A 293 -2.34 -16.70 -2.21
CA PRO A 293 -2.96 -17.56 -3.22
C PRO A 293 -4.19 -16.95 -3.90
N GLU A 294 -4.36 -17.29 -5.19
CA GLU A 294 -5.59 -17.03 -5.96
C GLU A 294 -6.79 -17.71 -5.29
N GLU A 295 -7.92 -17.02 -5.28
CA GLU A 295 -9.17 -17.51 -4.73
C GLU A 295 -9.77 -18.61 -5.60
N GLU A 296 -10.27 -19.66 -4.96
CA GLU A 296 -10.90 -20.77 -5.66
C GLU A 296 -12.22 -20.31 -6.32
N SER A 297 -12.47 -20.72 -7.56
CA SER A 297 -13.64 -20.26 -8.33
C SER A 297 -14.99 -20.55 -7.65
N ASP A 298 -15.07 -21.65 -6.90
CA ASP A 298 -16.27 -22.01 -6.14
C ASP A 298 -16.52 -21.03 -4.98
N ARG A 299 -15.46 -20.43 -4.42
CA ARG A 299 -15.58 -19.38 -3.40
C ARG A 299 -15.99 -18.04 -4.01
N GLN A 300 -15.38 -17.66 -5.13
CA GLN A 300 -15.74 -16.43 -5.87
C GLN A 300 -17.24 -16.39 -6.25
N ALA A 301 -17.85 -17.56 -6.53
CA ALA A 301 -19.28 -17.66 -6.84
C ALA A 301 -20.22 -17.21 -5.70
N MET A 302 -19.70 -17.03 -4.47
CA MET A 302 -20.46 -16.59 -3.30
C MET A 302 -20.49 -15.07 -3.15
N PHE A 303 -19.60 -14.35 -3.84
CA PHE A 303 -19.39 -12.92 -3.68
C PHE A 303 -20.62 -12.11 -4.13
N PRO A 304 -20.72 -10.83 -3.73
CA PRO A 304 -21.80 -9.97 -4.21
C PRO A 304 -21.80 -9.89 -5.74
N GLU A 305 -23.00 -9.81 -6.32
CA GLU A 305 -23.11 -9.62 -7.77
C GLU A 305 -22.43 -8.31 -8.17
N PHE A 306 -21.64 -8.38 -9.24
CA PHE A 306 -20.88 -7.24 -9.75
C PHE A 306 -21.43 -6.83 -11.11
N SER A 307 -21.53 -5.52 -11.35
CA SER A 307 -21.88 -4.95 -12.64
C SER A 307 -21.18 -3.61 -12.83
N TRP A 308 -20.76 -3.35 -14.06
CA TRP A 308 -20.24 -2.05 -14.49
C TRP A 308 -21.34 -1.03 -14.84
N ASP A 309 -22.63 -1.37 -14.69
CA ASP A 309 -23.73 -0.47 -15.06
C ASP A 309 -23.67 0.86 -14.30
N THR A 310 -23.38 0.84 -13.00
CA THR A 310 -23.15 1.99 -12.13
C THR A 310 -21.95 1.70 -11.24
N VAL A 311 -21.50 2.68 -10.43
CA VAL A 311 -20.49 2.42 -9.39
C VAL A 311 -20.96 1.26 -8.50
N PRO A 312 -20.19 0.16 -8.35
CA PRO A 312 -20.47 -0.91 -7.38
C PRO A 312 -20.33 -0.42 -5.94
N ARG A 313 -21.27 -0.77 -5.08
CA ARG A 313 -21.48 -0.15 -3.77
C ARG A 313 -21.61 -1.18 -2.66
N TRP A 314 -20.99 -0.86 -1.53
CA TRP A 314 -21.20 -1.59 -0.28
C TRP A 314 -21.47 -0.62 0.88
N LEU A 315 -21.98 -1.13 2.00
CA LEU A 315 -22.41 -0.33 3.14
C LEU A 315 -22.00 -0.97 4.47
N ALA A 316 -21.41 -0.19 5.37
CA ALA A 316 -21.33 -0.52 6.79
C ALA A 316 -22.43 0.23 7.56
N VAL A 317 -23.30 -0.47 8.30
CA VAL A 317 -24.40 0.19 9.02
C VAL A 317 -24.76 -0.49 10.33
N ARG A 318 -25.10 0.33 11.33
CA ARG A 318 -25.75 -0.08 12.59
C ARG A 318 -26.91 0.83 12.94
N ASN A 319 -27.89 0.29 13.64
CA ASN A 319 -28.97 1.04 14.27
C ASN A 319 -29.32 0.39 15.61
N ALA A 320 -29.35 1.20 16.68
CA ALA A 320 -29.80 0.71 17.98
C ALA A 320 -31.33 0.54 18.03
N GLY A 321 -32.07 1.38 17.29
CA GLY A 321 -33.51 1.26 17.07
C GLY A 321 -33.84 0.47 15.82
N ALA A 322 -35.12 0.21 15.56
CA ALA A 322 -35.53 -0.53 14.36
C ALA A 322 -35.34 0.31 13.09
N TYR A 323 -34.83 -0.30 12.03
CA TYR A 323 -34.82 0.28 10.69
C TYR A 323 -36.25 0.48 10.19
N THR A 324 -36.54 1.63 9.60
CA THR A 324 -37.80 1.86 8.89
C THR A 324 -37.85 1.04 7.61
N ASP A 325 -39.04 0.81 7.06
CA ASP A 325 -39.16 0.12 5.77
C ASP A 325 -38.48 0.93 4.66
N GLU A 326 -38.56 2.26 4.69
CA GLU A 326 -37.85 3.14 3.76
C GLU A 326 -36.32 2.98 3.84
N GLN A 327 -35.75 2.84 5.04
CA GLN A 327 -34.32 2.56 5.18
C GLN A 327 -33.93 1.20 4.60
N ILE A 328 -34.76 0.16 4.80
CA ILE A 328 -34.54 -1.16 4.21
C ILE A 328 -34.61 -1.09 2.68
N ASP A 329 -35.63 -0.42 2.13
CA ASP A 329 -35.82 -0.25 0.69
C ASP A 329 -34.61 0.48 0.06
N THR A 330 -34.14 1.56 0.70
CA THR A 330 -32.97 2.31 0.23
C THR A 330 -31.71 1.45 0.25
N ILE A 331 -31.45 0.72 1.34
CA ILE A 331 -30.27 -0.16 1.42
C ILE A 331 -30.35 -1.24 0.34
N ALA A 332 -31.50 -1.91 0.22
CA ALA A 332 -31.72 -3.01 -0.71
C ALA A 332 -31.62 -2.58 -2.19
N GLY A 333 -31.98 -1.33 -2.50
CA GLY A 333 -31.98 -0.79 -3.86
C GLY A 333 -30.65 -0.21 -4.35
N HIS A 334 -29.72 0.11 -3.45
CA HIS A 334 -28.52 0.90 -3.78
C HIS A 334 -27.18 0.24 -3.41
N TYR A 335 -27.18 -0.89 -2.71
CA TYR A 335 -25.96 -1.56 -2.25
C TYR A 335 -26.00 -3.06 -2.57
N GLN A 336 -24.86 -3.62 -3.00
CA GLN A 336 -24.71 -5.05 -3.29
C GLN A 336 -24.32 -5.84 -2.04
N LEU A 337 -23.64 -5.22 -1.10
CA LEU A 337 -23.15 -5.83 0.13
C LEU A 337 -23.38 -4.90 1.33
N VAL A 338 -23.84 -5.48 2.44
CA VAL A 338 -24.09 -4.76 3.69
C VAL A 338 -23.41 -5.48 4.85
N MET A 339 -22.46 -4.80 5.49
CA MET A 339 -21.94 -5.18 6.79
C MET A 339 -22.84 -4.63 7.89
N LEU A 340 -23.42 -5.55 8.66
CA LEU A 340 -24.23 -5.22 9.83
C LEU A 340 -23.28 -5.10 11.04
N GLU A 341 -22.95 -3.85 11.36
CA GLU A 341 -21.90 -3.45 12.31
C GLU A 341 -22.15 -3.89 13.77
N LYS A 342 -21.14 -3.73 14.62
CA LYS A 342 -21.30 -3.84 16.07
C LYS A 342 -22.41 -2.91 16.59
N ALA A 343 -23.06 -3.34 17.66
CA ALA A 343 -24.16 -2.60 18.30
C ALA A 343 -25.42 -2.42 17.43
N ASN A 344 -25.61 -3.24 16.39
CA ASN A 344 -26.79 -3.22 15.55
C ASN A 344 -27.96 -4.00 16.17
N LYS A 345 -28.53 -3.49 17.26
CA LYS A 345 -29.67 -4.15 17.93
C LYS A 345 -30.96 -4.10 17.12
N ALA A 346 -31.11 -3.16 16.19
CA ALA A 346 -32.31 -3.01 15.37
C ALA A 346 -33.63 -2.98 16.18
N GLY A 347 -33.61 -2.51 17.43
CA GLY A 347 -34.76 -2.53 18.35
C GLY A 347 -34.99 -3.83 19.15
N PHE A 348 -34.11 -4.83 19.04
CA PHE A 348 -34.12 -6.08 19.80
C PHE A 348 -33.28 -6.01 21.09
N ASP A 349 -33.36 -7.06 21.90
CA ASP A 349 -32.63 -7.14 23.18
C ASP A 349 -31.13 -7.40 22.95
N THR A 350 -30.82 -8.23 21.96
CA THR A 350 -29.45 -8.64 21.60
C THR A 350 -29.07 -8.18 20.19
N VAL A 351 -27.76 -8.01 19.94
CA VAL A 351 -27.23 -7.57 18.64
C VAL A 351 -27.44 -8.64 17.58
N ASP A 352 -27.19 -9.91 17.89
CA ASP A 352 -27.37 -11.04 16.97
C ASP A 352 -28.82 -11.21 16.51
N GLU A 353 -29.82 -10.99 17.39
CA GLU A 353 -31.23 -10.94 16.99
C GLU A 353 -31.54 -9.78 16.03
N GLY A 354 -31.00 -8.59 16.31
CA GLY A 354 -31.19 -7.42 15.46
C GLY A 354 -30.58 -7.57 14.08
N ILE A 355 -29.40 -8.19 14.01
CA ILE A 355 -28.70 -8.51 12.76
C ILE A 355 -29.49 -9.53 11.95
N LYS A 356 -29.96 -10.64 12.57
CA LYS A 356 -30.78 -11.66 11.90
C LYS A 356 -32.07 -11.05 11.32
N ASP A 357 -32.77 -10.22 12.08
CA ASP A 357 -33.98 -9.54 11.60
C ASP A 357 -33.69 -8.59 10.43
N THR A 358 -32.65 -7.76 10.55
CA THR A 358 -32.28 -6.80 9.51
C THR A 358 -31.87 -7.51 8.23
N ALA A 359 -31.03 -8.56 8.32
CA ALA A 359 -30.63 -9.37 7.18
C ALA A 359 -31.83 -10.01 6.47
N ALA A 360 -32.76 -10.61 7.24
CA ALA A 360 -33.97 -11.20 6.68
C ALA A 360 -34.86 -10.18 5.97
N ARG A 361 -34.96 -8.94 6.49
CA ARG A 361 -35.71 -7.85 5.85
C ARG A 361 -35.05 -7.38 4.55
N LEU A 362 -33.73 -7.23 4.54
CA LEU A 362 -32.97 -6.88 3.33
C LEU A 362 -33.12 -7.95 2.24
N LYS A 363 -32.93 -9.23 2.59
CA LYS A 363 -33.10 -10.37 1.68
C LYS A 363 -34.53 -10.52 1.15
N ALA A 364 -35.53 -10.12 1.94
CA ALA A 364 -36.92 -10.14 1.49
C ALA A 364 -37.22 -9.10 0.40
N GLU A 365 -36.53 -7.96 0.44
CA GLU A 365 -36.65 -6.89 -0.56
C GLU A 365 -35.74 -7.14 -1.77
N ASN A 366 -34.48 -7.50 -1.53
CA ASN A 366 -33.50 -7.86 -2.55
C ASN A 366 -32.83 -9.20 -2.19
N PRO A 367 -33.23 -10.33 -2.80
CA PRO A 367 -32.62 -11.63 -2.53
C PRO A 367 -31.13 -11.73 -2.87
N ASP A 368 -30.65 -10.89 -3.78
CA ASP A 368 -29.28 -10.94 -4.32
C ASP A 368 -28.30 -10.11 -3.47
N ILE A 369 -28.79 -9.20 -2.61
CA ILE A 369 -27.95 -8.45 -1.67
C ILE A 369 -27.19 -9.40 -0.74
N LYS A 370 -25.91 -9.15 -0.50
CA LYS A 370 -25.14 -9.91 0.49
C LYS A 370 -25.19 -9.21 1.84
N THR A 371 -25.33 -9.98 2.92
CA THR A 371 -25.23 -9.45 4.28
C THR A 371 -24.16 -10.17 5.07
N ILE A 372 -23.31 -9.43 5.77
CA ILE A 372 -22.20 -9.99 6.55
C ILE A 372 -22.28 -9.54 8.01
N PHE A 373 -21.99 -10.49 8.91
CA PHE A 373 -22.02 -10.30 10.35
C PHE A 373 -20.70 -9.73 10.87
N TYR A 374 -20.71 -8.56 11.52
CA TYR A 374 -19.52 -8.01 12.17
C TYR A 374 -19.14 -8.79 13.44
N TRP A 375 -17.87 -9.14 13.58
CA TRP A 375 -17.29 -9.72 14.77
C TRP A 375 -15.88 -9.16 15.02
N ASN A 376 -15.51 -8.87 16.28
CA ASN A 376 -14.19 -8.29 16.56
C ASN A 376 -13.22 -9.35 17.09
N THR A 377 -11.98 -9.37 16.59
CA THR A 377 -10.98 -10.38 16.95
C THR A 377 -10.21 -10.08 18.24
N VAL A 378 -10.26 -8.84 18.74
CA VAL A 378 -9.44 -8.39 19.88
C VAL A 378 -10.28 -7.78 21.01
N ILE A 379 -11.34 -7.06 20.68
CA ILE A 379 -12.14 -6.27 21.62
C ILE A 379 -13.46 -6.98 21.90
N HIS A 380 -13.78 -7.14 23.19
CA HIS A 380 -15.10 -7.61 23.61
C HIS A 380 -16.12 -6.46 23.61
N TYR A 381 -16.82 -6.30 22.48
CA TYR A 381 -18.02 -5.47 22.43
C TYR A 381 -19.20 -6.25 23.00
N THR A 382 -19.95 -5.64 23.92
CA THR A 382 -21.11 -6.24 24.57
C THR A 382 -22.41 -5.97 23.80
N GLY A 383 -23.47 -6.66 24.19
CA GLY A 383 -24.80 -6.62 23.62
C GLY A 383 -25.24 -7.91 22.93
N TYR A 384 -24.43 -8.97 22.92
CA TYR A 384 -24.73 -10.23 22.25
C TYR A 384 -25.38 -11.24 23.20
N SER A 385 -26.07 -12.23 22.63
CA SER A 385 -26.76 -13.29 23.38
C SER A 385 -25.83 -14.20 24.19
N ASN A 386 -24.55 -14.30 23.82
CA ASN A 386 -23.53 -15.13 24.48
C ASN A 386 -22.64 -14.39 25.50
N ASP A 387 -22.86 -13.09 25.73
CA ASP A 387 -22.03 -12.26 26.63
C ASP A 387 -21.92 -12.80 28.05
N ALA A 388 -22.99 -13.43 28.56
CA ALA A 388 -23.06 -13.88 29.95
C ALA A 388 -21.95 -14.89 30.32
N GLU A 389 -21.48 -15.67 29.35
CA GLU A 389 -20.39 -16.61 29.54
C GLU A 389 -19.03 -15.92 29.58
N TYR A 390 -18.81 -14.93 28.70
CA TYR A 390 -17.60 -14.11 28.76
C TYR A 390 -17.48 -13.40 30.11
N GLU A 391 -18.56 -12.74 30.55
CA GLU A 391 -18.60 -12.00 31.82
C GLU A 391 -18.29 -12.90 33.04
N ALA A 392 -18.70 -14.17 32.99
CA ALA A 392 -18.39 -15.13 34.05
C ALA A 392 -16.90 -15.51 34.11
N ASN A 393 -16.18 -15.38 32.98
CA ASN A 393 -14.79 -15.81 32.82
C ASN A 393 -13.83 -14.66 32.50
N ALA A 394 -14.27 -13.40 32.56
CA ALA A 394 -13.53 -12.24 32.03
C ALA A 394 -12.10 -12.08 32.60
N ASN A 395 -11.85 -12.44 33.86
CA ASN A 395 -10.50 -12.40 34.43
C ASN A 395 -9.54 -13.44 33.82
N ASP A 396 -10.05 -14.60 33.41
CA ASP A 396 -9.25 -15.67 32.83
C ASP A 396 -9.11 -15.51 31.31
N TRP A 397 -10.11 -14.89 30.67
CA TRP A 397 -10.21 -14.77 29.22
C TRP A 397 -9.70 -13.43 28.67
N SER A 398 -9.42 -12.44 29.51
CA SER A 398 -8.92 -11.14 29.07
C SER A 398 -7.40 -11.02 29.20
N VAL A 399 -6.81 -10.10 28.43
CA VAL A 399 -5.45 -9.60 28.67
C VAL A 399 -5.42 -8.90 30.03
N LEU A 400 -4.36 -9.15 30.82
CA LEU A 400 -4.18 -8.58 32.16
C LEU A 400 -3.01 -7.60 32.19
N ASN A 401 -3.14 -6.56 33.00
CA ASN A 401 -2.03 -5.68 33.38
C ASN A 401 -1.07 -6.40 34.35
N ASP A 402 0.12 -5.84 34.57
CA ASP A 402 1.13 -6.36 35.51
C ASP A 402 0.62 -6.53 36.95
N ASP A 403 -0.37 -5.73 37.35
CA ASP A 403 -0.99 -5.79 38.68
C ASP A 403 -2.10 -6.86 38.81
N GLY A 404 -2.37 -7.59 37.72
CA GLY A 404 -3.39 -8.63 37.63
C GLY A 404 -4.81 -8.11 37.38
N SER A 405 -5.01 -6.80 37.17
CA SER A 405 -6.28 -6.27 36.71
C SER A 405 -6.47 -6.49 35.21
N ILE A 406 -7.72 -6.54 34.74
CA ILE A 406 -8.02 -6.66 33.31
C ILE A 406 -7.57 -5.38 32.58
N TYR A 407 -6.88 -5.56 31.46
CA TYR A 407 -6.59 -4.47 30.53
C TYR A 407 -7.87 -4.00 29.83
N MET A 408 -8.15 -2.69 29.88
CA MET A 408 -9.35 -2.08 29.31
C MET A 408 -9.00 -1.24 28.09
N PHE A 409 -9.48 -1.64 26.91
CA PHE A 409 -9.37 -0.82 25.71
C PHE A 409 -10.28 0.42 25.85
N LYS A 410 -9.69 1.61 25.67
CA LYS A 410 -10.34 2.93 25.88
C LYS A 410 -11.06 3.05 27.23
N ASP A 411 -10.51 2.41 28.28
CA ASP A 411 -11.10 2.35 29.62
C ASP A 411 -12.54 1.80 29.67
N LEU A 412 -12.99 1.09 28.63
CA LEU A 412 -14.39 0.72 28.45
C LEU A 412 -14.61 -0.75 28.09
N TYR A 413 -13.76 -1.34 27.26
CA TYR A 413 -13.97 -2.69 26.73
C TYR A 413 -12.88 -3.67 27.18
N TYR A 414 -13.27 -4.92 27.43
CA TYR A 414 -12.30 -6.00 27.66
C TYR A 414 -11.56 -6.34 26.36
N THR A 415 -10.36 -6.91 26.50
CA THR A 415 -9.53 -7.35 25.38
C THR A 415 -9.29 -8.84 25.49
N TYR A 416 -9.59 -9.60 24.43
CA TYR A 416 -9.46 -11.05 24.38
C TYR A 416 -8.00 -11.50 24.53
N ASN A 417 -7.80 -12.61 25.26
CA ASN A 417 -6.53 -13.31 25.31
C ASN A 417 -6.60 -14.61 24.51
N ALA A 418 -6.23 -14.55 23.24
CA ALA A 418 -6.31 -15.69 22.31
C ALA A 418 -5.48 -16.91 22.76
N SER A 419 -4.51 -16.77 23.69
CA SER A 419 -3.74 -17.92 24.22
C SER A 419 -4.57 -18.89 25.08
N ILE A 420 -5.81 -18.51 25.43
CA ILE A 420 -6.71 -19.32 26.24
C ILE A 420 -7.62 -20.14 25.33
N GLU A 421 -7.42 -21.46 25.29
CA GLU A 421 -8.21 -22.40 24.47
C GLU A 421 -9.72 -22.23 24.68
N ALA A 422 -10.18 -22.17 25.93
CA ALA A 422 -11.60 -21.99 26.24
C ALA A 422 -12.18 -20.66 25.73
N LEU A 423 -11.35 -19.61 25.61
CA LEU A 423 -11.80 -18.36 24.99
C LEU A 423 -11.95 -18.53 23.48
N ARG A 424 -10.99 -19.19 22.81
CA ARG A 424 -11.07 -19.43 21.36
C ARG A 424 -12.32 -20.24 21.02
N ASP A 425 -12.59 -21.30 21.78
CA ASP A 425 -13.79 -22.12 21.64
C ASP A 425 -15.06 -21.24 21.76
N TRP A 426 -15.16 -20.41 22.80
CA TRP A 426 -16.30 -19.49 22.96
C TRP A 426 -16.39 -18.44 21.84
N TRP A 427 -15.25 -17.90 21.39
CA TRP A 427 -15.20 -16.81 20.42
C TRP A 427 -15.71 -17.22 19.04
N ILE A 428 -15.47 -18.48 18.63
CA ILE A 428 -15.94 -18.99 17.33
C ILE A 428 -17.44 -19.39 17.34
N GLU A 429 -18.04 -19.63 18.51
CA GLU A 429 -19.41 -20.18 18.60
C GLU A 429 -20.45 -19.27 17.95
N LEU A 430 -20.48 -17.99 18.32
CA LEU A 430 -21.48 -17.04 17.81
C LEU A 430 -21.31 -16.75 16.30
N PRO A 431 -20.12 -16.40 15.76
CA PRO A 431 -19.99 -16.16 14.33
C PRO A 431 -20.32 -17.41 13.49
N ILE A 432 -20.01 -18.62 13.96
CA ILE A 432 -20.45 -19.86 13.29
C ILE A 432 -21.98 -19.98 13.35
N GLU A 433 -22.61 -19.71 14.50
CA GLU A 433 -24.07 -19.71 14.61
C GLU A 433 -24.70 -18.70 13.63
N MET A 434 -24.17 -17.49 13.55
CA MET A 434 -24.64 -16.43 12.66
C MET A 434 -24.48 -16.83 11.19
N ALA A 435 -23.35 -17.42 10.82
CA ALA A 435 -23.09 -17.90 9.46
C ALA A 435 -24.02 -19.05 9.03
N ASN A 436 -24.61 -19.79 9.98
CA ASN A 436 -25.61 -20.83 9.70
C ASN A 436 -27.02 -20.28 9.43
N ASP A 437 -27.26 -18.97 9.59
CA ASP A 437 -28.52 -18.35 9.15
C ASP A 437 -28.53 -18.19 7.62
N ASP A 438 -29.63 -18.59 6.98
CA ASP A 438 -29.78 -18.52 5.53
C ASP A 438 -29.70 -17.07 4.99
N ASN A 439 -29.94 -16.06 5.82
CA ASN A 439 -29.91 -14.65 5.42
C ASN A 439 -28.53 -13.99 5.57
N ILE A 440 -27.61 -14.62 6.29
CA ILE A 440 -26.24 -14.15 6.50
C ILE A 440 -25.32 -14.86 5.51
N ASP A 441 -24.64 -14.10 4.65
CA ASP A 441 -23.78 -14.64 3.59
C ASP A 441 -22.31 -14.77 4.02
N GLY A 442 -21.94 -14.23 5.20
CA GLY A 442 -20.57 -14.32 5.69
C GLY A 442 -20.33 -13.63 7.02
N VAL A 443 -19.07 -13.70 7.47
CA VAL A 443 -18.57 -13.08 8.69
C VAL A 443 -17.49 -12.08 8.33
N PHE A 444 -17.60 -10.88 8.90
CA PHE A 444 -16.56 -9.87 8.88
C PHE A 444 -15.81 -9.87 10.20
N ILE A 445 -14.48 -9.97 10.16
CA ILE A 445 -13.62 -9.91 11.34
C ILE A 445 -12.83 -8.59 11.38
N ASP A 446 -13.09 -7.80 12.43
CA ASP A 446 -12.43 -6.52 12.63
C ASP A 446 -11.22 -6.62 13.56
N LYS A 447 -10.40 -5.57 13.54
CA LYS A 447 -9.26 -5.35 14.45
C LYS A 447 -8.18 -6.42 14.31
N MET A 448 -7.85 -6.79 13.08
CA MET A 448 -6.65 -7.58 12.80
C MET A 448 -5.44 -6.87 13.45
N PRO A 449 -4.64 -7.56 14.29
CA PRO A 449 -3.57 -6.96 15.05
C PRO A 449 -2.48 -6.46 14.10
N ASP A 450 -1.76 -5.42 14.53
CA ASP A 450 -0.63 -4.89 13.77
C ASP A 450 0.60 -5.83 13.79
N ALA A 451 0.49 -6.99 14.46
CA ALA A 451 1.51 -8.03 14.45
C ALA A 451 1.56 -8.62 13.05
N ALA A 452 2.35 -7.99 12.18
CA ALA A 452 2.57 -8.48 10.84
C ALA A 452 3.18 -9.87 10.90
N LEU A 453 2.52 -10.78 10.21
CA LEU A 453 2.98 -12.12 9.96
C LEU A 453 3.37 -12.17 8.50
N ASP A 454 4.58 -12.64 8.24
CA ASP A 454 4.99 -12.97 6.87
C ASP A 454 4.38 -14.31 6.45
N GLU A 455 4.16 -15.22 7.42
CA GLU A 455 3.48 -16.50 7.23
C GLU A 455 2.46 -16.76 8.37
N ILE A 456 1.26 -17.25 8.02
CA ILE A 456 0.24 -17.62 9.02
C ILE A 456 0.32 -19.10 9.43
N PHE A 457 0.98 -19.96 8.65
CA PHE A 457 1.20 -21.37 8.98
C PHE A 457 2.69 -21.73 8.95
N ILE A 458 3.19 -22.30 10.04
CA ILE A 458 4.57 -22.80 10.15
C ILE A 458 4.52 -24.33 10.25
N ASP A 459 5.15 -25.04 9.32
CA ASP A 459 5.09 -26.50 9.21
C ASP A 459 3.64 -27.06 9.12
N GLY A 460 2.70 -26.26 8.59
CA GLY A 460 1.28 -26.62 8.45
C GLY A 460 0.44 -26.43 9.72
N GLU A 461 0.98 -25.78 10.75
CA GLU A 461 0.25 -25.45 11.98
C GLU A 461 0.14 -23.92 12.12
N PRO A 462 -0.95 -23.38 12.71
CA PRO A 462 -1.10 -21.94 12.91
C PRO A 462 0.09 -21.31 13.65
N ALA A 463 0.65 -20.23 13.10
CA ALA A 463 1.85 -19.57 13.62
C ALA A 463 1.67 -19.03 15.05
N THR A 464 0.45 -18.66 15.42
CA THR A 464 0.12 -18.15 16.76
C THR A 464 -1.24 -18.67 17.24
N ASP A 465 -1.49 -18.57 18.55
CA ASP A 465 -2.82 -18.82 19.12
C ASP A 465 -3.90 -17.88 18.56
N TYR A 466 -3.53 -16.67 18.14
CA TYR A 466 -4.44 -15.73 17.48
C TYR A 466 -4.82 -16.22 16.08
N VAL A 467 -3.84 -16.62 15.27
CA VAL A 467 -4.09 -17.23 13.95
C VAL A 467 -4.92 -18.50 14.11
N ASN A 468 -4.63 -19.32 15.11
CA ASN A 468 -5.41 -20.53 15.39
C ASN A 468 -6.90 -20.20 15.65
N MET A 469 -7.19 -19.14 16.40
CA MET A 469 -8.57 -18.69 16.63
C MET A 469 -9.30 -18.33 15.33
N ILE A 470 -8.63 -17.65 14.40
CA ILE A 470 -9.21 -17.29 13.09
C ILE A 470 -9.32 -18.52 12.20
N ASN A 471 -8.29 -19.37 12.16
CA ASN A 471 -8.33 -20.63 11.41
C ASN A 471 -9.48 -21.53 11.88
N MET A 472 -9.72 -21.64 13.19
CA MET A 472 -10.85 -22.36 13.76
C MET A 472 -12.21 -21.81 13.28
N LEU A 473 -12.32 -20.48 13.07
CA LEU A 473 -13.51 -19.88 12.47
C LEU A 473 -13.62 -20.22 10.98
N TRP A 474 -12.54 -20.07 10.23
CA TRP A 474 -12.49 -20.39 8.79
C TRP A 474 -12.88 -21.85 8.52
N GLU A 475 -12.36 -22.80 9.30
CA GLU A 475 -12.74 -24.22 9.21
C GLU A 475 -14.18 -24.50 9.68
N GLY A 476 -14.74 -23.62 10.51
CA GLY A 476 -16.01 -23.82 11.20
C GLY A 476 -17.23 -23.22 10.49
N ILE A 477 -17.03 -22.16 9.69
CA ILE A 477 -18.12 -21.58 8.89
C ILE A 477 -18.52 -22.54 7.76
N PRO A 478 -19.80 -22.54 7.32
CA PRO A 478 -20.21 -23.34 6.18
C PRO A 478 -19.46 -22.97 4.89
N ASP A 479 -19.21 -23.97 4.03
CA ASP A 479 -18.47 -23.81 2.76
C ASP A 479 -19.10 -22.76 1.81
N ASP A 480 -20.39 -22.46 1.98
CA ASP A 480 -21.16 -21.48 1.20
C ASP A 480 -21.19 -20.07 1.81
N LYS A 481 -20.27 -19.77 2.75
CA LYS A 481 -20.17 -18.49 3.45
C LYS A 481 -18.79 -17.85 3.29
N MET A 482 -18.80 -16.52 3.23
CA MET A 482 -17.58 -15.71 3.13
C MET A 482 -16.97 -15.42 4.51
N LEU A 483 -15.64 -15.32 4.55
CA LEU A 483 -14.87 -14.75 5.66
C LEU A 483 -14.06 -13.57 5.16
N MET A 484 -14.30 -12.40 5.74
CA MET A 484 -13.68 -11.14 5.34
C MET A 484 -12.98 -10.48 6.53
N GLY A 485 -11.82 -9.86 6.33
CA GLY A 485 -11.08 -9.17 7.40
C GLY A 485 -10.91 -7.67 7.18
N ASN A 486 -10.75 -6.91 8.27
CA ASN A 486 -10.13 -5.59 8.24
C ASN A 486 -8.60 -5.72 8.18
N ASP A 487 -8.07 -6.08 7.01
CA ASP A 487 -6.78 -6.73 6.88
C ASP A 487 -5.73 -5.92 6.10
N LEU A 488 -5.87 -5.85 4.77
CA LEU A 488 -4.91 -5.19 3.88
C LEU A 488 -4.72 -3.70 4.23
N ARG A 489 -3.46 -3.32 4.50
CA ARG A 489 -3.07 -1.99 4.99
C ARG A 489 -1.65 -1.62 4.56
N ASN A 490 -1.49 -0.62 3.71
CA ASN A 490 -0.16 -0.11 3.33
C ASN A 490 0.71 0.22 4.57
N GLU A 491 0.12 0.76 5.63
CA GLU A 491 0.86 1.20 6.82
C GLU A 491 1.35 0.06 7.73
N ARG A 492 1.09 -1.21 7.37
CA ARG A 492 1.52 -2.40 8.11
C ARG A 492 2.62 -3.13 7.37
N ASN A 493 3.44 -3.88 8.12
CA ASN A 493 4.45 -4.75 7.51
C ASN A 493 3.80 -5.81 6.60
N ASN A 494 4.39 -6.00 5.41
CA ASN A 494 3.84 -6.75 4.27
C ASN A 494 2.34 -6.52 4.02
N ALA A 495 1.84 -5.32 4.32
CA ALA A 495 0.42 -4.96 4.33
C ALA A 495 -0.57 -5.96 4.96
N SER A 496 -0.12 -6.81 5.88
CA SER A 496 -0.90 -7.93 6.45
C SER A 496 -1.34 -9.00 5.43
N ARG A 497 -0.74 -9.04 4.24
CA ARG A 497 -1.07 -9.92 3.11
C ARG A 497 -1.17 -11.40 3.45
N ALA A 498 -0.38 -11.90 4.41
CA ALA A 498 -0.38 -13.31 4.80
C ALA A 498 -1.76 -13.84 5.26
N MET A 499 -2.60 -12.99 5.86
CA MET A 499 -3.95 -13.40 6.30
C MET A 499 -4.90 -13.67 5.12
N MET A 500 -4.63 -13.12 3.94
CA MET A 500 -5.41 -13.35 2.72
C MET A 500 -5.34 -14.80 2.21
N GLU A 501 -4.43 -15.63 2.75
CA GLU A 501 -4.44 -17.09 2.53
C GLU A 501 -5.76 -17.74 2.98
N ILE A 502 -6.42 -17.22 4.02
CA ILE A 502 -7.70 -17.75 4.53
C ILE A 502 -8.89 -16.80 4.38
N LEU A 503 -8.65 -15.52 4.09
CA LEU A 503 -9.72 -14.54 3.87
C LEU A 503 -10.14 -14.52 2.40
N ASP A 504 -11.45 -14.39 2.17
CA ASP A 504 -12.05 -14.21 0.83
C ASP A 504 -11.88 -12.79 0.29
N GLY A 505 -11.62 -11.84 1.19
CA GLY A 505 -11.59 -10.43 0.86
C GLY A 505 -11.18 -9.54 2.02
N SER A 506 -10.91 -8.28 1.71
CA SER A 506 -10.43 -7.29 2.68
C SER A 506 -11.29 -6.02 2.69
N TYR A 507 -11.56 -5.52 3.90
CA TYR A 507 -12.06 -4.17 4.12
C TYR A 507 -10.88 -3.22 4.22
N LEU A 508 -10.90 -2.17 3.41
CA LEU A 508 -9.78 -1.27 3.23
C LEU A 508 -10.18 0.15 3.67
N GLU A 509 -9.55 0.58 4.74
CA GLU A 509 -9.69 1.85 5.48
C GLU A 509 -8.27 2.41 5.70
N ARG A 510 -8.10 3.67 6.10
CA ARG A 510 -6.76 4.27 6.36
C ARG A 510 -5.75 4.14 5.19
N TRP A 511 -6.26 3.96 3.98
CA TRP A 511 -5.51 3.76 2.73
C TRP A 511 -4.55 4.91 2.33
N HIS A 512 -4.65 6.04 3.02
CA HIS A 512 -3.78 7.20 2.84
C HIS A 512 -2.63 7.24 3.86
N MET A 513 -2.59 6.33 4.83
CA MET A 513 -1.59 6.36 5.90
C MET A 513 -0.24 5.85 5.39
N PRO A 514 0.83 6.65 5.50
CA PRO A 514 2.17 6.18 5.17
C PRO A 514 2.64 5.06 6.09
N ASN A 515 3.39 4.12 5.52
CA ASN A 515 4.18 3.15 6.27
C ASN A 515 5.38 3.87 6.89
N THR A 516 5.46 3.84 8.22
CA THR A 516 6.52 4.52 8.98
C THR A 516 7.64 3.56 9.41
N SER A 517 7.70 2.36 8.83
CA SER A 517 8.75 1.38 9.13
C SER A 517 10.08 1.72 8.43
N PHE A 518 10.04 2.59 7.43
CA PHE A 518 11.20 3.02 6.64
C PHE A 518 11.34 4.55 6.68
N ASP A 519 12.52 5.03 7.08
CA ASP A 519 12.79 6.45 7.22
C ASP A 519 13.42 7.07 5.96
N THR A 520 13.90 6.26 5.01
CA THR A 520 14.54 6.78 3.80
C THR A 520 14.31 5.82 2.62
N PRO A 521 13.80 6.31 1.47
CA PRO A 521 12.93 7.47 1.42
C PRO A 521 11.69 7.20 2.28
N SER A 522 11.30 8.15 3.13
CA SER A 522 10.06 8.05 3.88
C SER A 522 8.87 8.09 2.93
N GLN A 523 7.89 7.22 3.13
CA GLN A 523 6.66 7.25 2.35
C GLN A 523 5.86 8.52 2.69
N ASN A 524 5.39 9.25 1.66
CA ASN A 524 4.41 10.33 1.85
C ASN A 524 2.97 9.82 1.63
N THR A 525 1.97 10.67 1.85
CA THR A 525 0.56 10.30 1.66
C THR A 525 0.26 9.85 0.21
N ALA A 526 0.82 10.52 -0.80
CA ALA A 526 0.58 10.17 -2.20
C ALA A 526 1.14 8.79 -2.56
N ASP A 527 2.32 8.45 -2.04
CA ASP A 527 2.91 7.12 -2.15
C ASP A 527 2.03 6.05 -1.48
N ALA A 528 1.50 6.33 -0.28
CA ALA A 528 0.61 5.41 0.44
C ALA A 528 -0.69 5.12 -0.32
N ILE A 529 -1.26 6.14 -0.97
CA ILE A 529 -2.46 5.99 -1.80
C ILE A 529 -2.12 5.17 -3.05
N ALA A 530 -0.98 5.44 -3.71
CA ALA A 530 -0.52 4.69 -4.88
C ALA A 530 -0.32 3.19 -4.58
N VAL A 531 0.28 2.87 -3.43
CA VAL A 531 0.42 1.47 -2.97
C VAL A 531 -0.93 0.86 -2.65
N SER A 532 -1.85 1.59 -2.01
CA SER A 532 -3.19 1.09 -1.71
C SER A 532 -4.02 0.82 -2.97
N ILE A 533 -3.87 1.63 -4.03
CA ILE A 533 -4.43 1.33 -5.36
C ILE A 533 -3.90 -0.01 -5.87
N THR A 534 -2.59 -0.24 -5.72
CA THR A 534 -1.92 -1.49 -6.15
C THR A 534 -2.43 -2.69 -5.35
N LEU A 535 -2.56 -2.57 -4.03
CA LEU A 535 -3.13 -3.62 -3.16
C LEU A 535 -4.56 -4.02 -3.54
N MET A 536 -5.41 -3.05 -3.89
CA MET A 536 -6.78 -3.36 -4.33
C MET A 536 -6.82 -4.13 -5.64
N ARG A 537 -5.95 -3.74 -6.60
CA ARG A 537 -5.86 -4.40 -7.90
C ARG A 537 -5.21 -5.78 -7.79
N GLU A 538 -4.23 -5.95 -6.91
CA GLU A 538 -3.67 -7.27 -6.56
C GLU A 538 -4.77 -8.21 -6.06
N ALA A 539 -5.53 -7.77 -5.06
CA ALA A 539 -6.59 -8.60 -4.48
C ALA A 539 -7.61 -9.03 -5.52
N ALA A 540 -8.07 -8.09 -6.37
CA ALA A 540 -8.98 -8.40 -7.47
C ALA A 540 -8.35 -9.36 -8.50
N ALA A 541 -7.08 -9.20 -8.84
CA ALA A 541 -6.36 -10.11 -9.73
C ALA A 541 -6.22 -11.52 -9.15
N GLN A 542 -6.13 -11.63 -7.82
CA GLN A 542 -6.18 -12.90 -7.09
C GLN A 542 -7.61 -13.42 -6.87
N GLY A 543 -8.63 -12.81 -7.49
CA GLY A 543 -10.02 -13.22 -7.35
C GLY A 543 -10.58 -13.01 -5.93
N LYS A 544 -9.95 -12.16 -5.10
CA LYS A 544 -10.45 -11.73 -3.79
C LYS A 544 -11.33 -10.49 -3.96
N PHE A 545 -12.26 -10.26 -3.05
CA PHE A 545 -13.07 -9.04 -3.09
C PHE A 545 -12.56 -7.95 -2.13
N ILE A 546 -12.81 -6.69 -2.48
CA ILE A 546 -12.40 -5.53 -1.69
C ILE A 546 -13.62 -4.68 -1.36
N ASN A 547 -13.74 -4.31 -0.08
CA ASN A 547 -14.65 -3.27 0.36
C ASN A 547 -13.85 -2.03 0.70
N PHE A 548 -13.80 -1.09 -0.23
CA PHE A 548 -13.09 0.17 -0.06
C PHE A 548 -13.95 1.14 0.73
N GLN A 549 -13.53 1.47 1.96
CA GLN A 549 -14.19 2.46 2.81
C GLN A 549 -13.51 3.82 2.65
N THR A 550 -14.32 4.83 2.38
CA THR A 550 -13.86 6.19 2.34
C THR A 550 -14.85 7.20 2.93
N SER A 551 -14.36 8.40 3.16
CA SER A 551 -15.05 9.60 3.64
C SER A 551 -14.32 10.81 3.04
N PRO A 552 -14.85 12.04 3.15
CA PRO A 552 -14.12 13.24 2.74
C PRO A 552 -12.98 13.61 3.69
N GLU A 553 -12.90 12.99 4.87
CA GLU A 553 -11.89 13.31 5.87
C GLU A 553 -10.48 13.05 5.31
N ASN A 554 -9.53 13.91 5.66
CA ASN A 554 -8.11 13.86 5.28
C ASN A 554 -7.77 14.36 3.86
N PHE A 555 -8.76 14.72 3.03
CA PHE A 555 -8.54 15.20 1.65
C PHE A 555 -9.08 16.61 1.40
N THR A 556 -9.53 17.29 2.45
CA THR A 556 -9.94 18.70 2.43
C THR A 556 -9.55 19.38 3.73
N ASP A 557 -9.23 20.68 3.65
CA ASP A 557 -9.01 21.54 4.81
C ASP A 557 -10.32 22.04 5.45
N ASP A 558 -11.45 21.81 4.79
CA ASP A 558 -12.75 22.27 5.25
C ASP A 558 -13.28 21.42 6.41
N GLU A 559 -13.80 22.08 7.45
CA GLU A 559 -14.38 21.39 8.60
C GLU A 559 -15.76 20.81 8.25
N MET A 560 -15.96 19.53 8.57
CA MET A 560 -17.27 18.87 8.43
C MET A 560 -18.34 19.66 9.20
N PRO A 561 -19.44 20.08 8.54
CA PRO A 561 -20.50 20.84 9.20
C PRO A 561 -21.18 20.08 10.34
N ASP A 562 -21.94 20.76 11.20
CA ASP A 562 -22.63 20.12 12.33
C ASP A 562 -24.00 19.52 11.94
N SER A 563 -24.72 20.13 11.00
CA SER A 563 -26.09 19.73 10.66
C SER A 563 -26.13 18.70 9.54
N TYR A 564 -27.08 17.75 9.58
CA TYR A 564 -27.23 16.75 8.52
C TYR A 564 -27.34 17.34 7.11
N GLU A 565 -28.15 18.39 6.90
CA GLU A 565 -28.36 18.98 5.56
C GLU A 565 -27.06 19.57 5.02
N ASP A 566 -26.30 20.28 5.87
CA ASP A 566 -25.02 20.87 5.48
C ASP A 566 -23.94 19.79 5.30
N ARG A 567 -23.93 18.74 6.14
CA ARG A 567 -23.04 17.57 6.00
C ARG A 567 -23.30 16.80 4.71
N ALA A 568 -24.56 16.58 4.36
CA ALA A 568 -24.93 15.88 3.14
C ALA A 568 -24.45 16.63 1.89
N ALA A 569 -24.59 17.96 1.88
CA ALA A 569 -24.06 18.80 0.82
C ALA A 569 -22.52 18.80 0.78
N PHE A 570 -21.87 18.87 1.94
CA PHE A 570 -20.41 18.78 2.07
C PHE A 570 -19.87 17.46 1.52
N MET A 571 -20.48 16.34 1.90
CA MET A 571 -20.11 15.02 1.40
C MET A 571 -20.22 14.97 -0.13
N GLU A 572 -21.29 15.51 -0.71
CA GLU A 572 -21.49 15.55 -2.18
C GLU A 572 -20.46 16.45 -2.88
N GLU A 573 -20.04 17.56 -2.25
CA GLU A 573 -19.01 18.46 -2.78
C GLU A 573 -17.60 17.81 -2.82
N HIS A 574 -17.29 16.92 -1.87
CA HIS A 574 -15.95 16.34 -1.71
C HIS A 574 -15.83 14.87 -2.18
N VAL A 575 -16.82 14.35 -2.91
CA VAL A 575 -16.83 12.94 -3.34
C VAL A 575 -15.84 12.63 -4.47
N ASP A 576 -15.49 13.62 -5.29
CA ASP A 576 -14.77 13.40 -6.56
C ASP A 576 -13.38 12.78 -6.35
N PHE A 577 -12.60 13.24 -5.37
CA PHE A 577 -11.27 12.70 -5.12
C PHE A 577 -11.30 11.23 -4.65
N PRO A 578 -12.03 10.87 -3.58
CA PRO A 578 -12.14 9.47 -3.19
C PRO A 578 -12.75 8.55 -4.25
N LEU A 579 -13.73 9.06 -5.01
CA LEU A 579 -14.32 8.30 -6.12
C LEU A 579 -13.32 8.11 -7.26
N ALA A 580 -12.51 9.11 -7.59
CA ALA A 580 -11.47 8.98 -8.60
C ALA A 580 -10.41 7.94 -8.20
N VAL A 581 -9.95 7.95 -6.94
CA VAL A 581 -9.05 6.90 -6.41
C VAL A 581 -9.66 5.51 -6.55
N TYR A 582 -10.93 5.35 -6.18
CA TYR A 582 -11.65 4.08 -6.40
C TYR A 582 -11.69 3.69 -7.88
N LEU A 583 -12.04 4.62 -8.78
CA LEU A 583 -12.13 4.33 -10.21
C LEU A 583 -10.77 4.00 -10.85
N ILE A 584 -9.67 4.56 -10.34
CA ILE A 584 -8.32 4.11 -10.75
C ILE A 584 -8.10 2.65 -10.34
N ALA A 585 -8.49 2.27 -9.13
CA ALA A 585 -8.33 0.91 -8.59
C ALA A 585 -9.42 -0.10 -9.02
N ALA A 586 -10.53 0.36 -9.61
CA ALA A 586 -11.73 -0.46 -9.79
C ALA A 586 -11.46 -1.67 -10.71
N GLU A 587 -11.76 -2.85 -10.20
CA GLU A 587 -11.79 -4.12 -10.93
C GLU A 587 -13.04 -4.91 -10.50
N GLU A 588 -13.35 -6.01 -11.19
CA GLU A 588 -14.42 -6.91 -10.73
C GLU A 588 -14.13 -7.39 -9.31
N GLY A 589 -15.11 -7.27 -8.40
CA GLY A 589 -14.96 -7.62 -6.98
C GLY A 589 -14.54 -6.46 -6.07
N VAL A 590 -14.32 -5.24 -6.58
CA VAL A 590 -14.00 -4.06 -5.76
C VAL A 590 -15.24 -3.17 -5.59
N PHE A 591 -15.69 -2.97 -4.35
CA PHE A 591 -16.90 -2.19 -4.02
C PHE A 591 -16.55 -0.89 -3.29
N PHE A 592 -17.30 0.17 -3.59
CA PHE A 592 -17.10 1.51 -3.04
C PHE A 592 -18.07 1.84 -1.90
N SER A 593 -17.57 2.40 -0.81
CA SER A 593 -18.38 3.01 0.26
C SER A 593 -17.89 4.42 0.56
N TYR A 594 -18.82 5.36 0.68
CA TYR A 594 -18.54 6.75 1.04
C TYR A 594 -19.54 7.21 2.10
N GLN A 595 -19.06 7.32 3.34
CA GLN A 595 -19.88 7.58 4.54
C GLN A 595 -19.11 8.49 5.52
N ASP A 596 -19.82 9.34 6.27
CA ASP A 596 -19.22 10.08 7.41
C ASP A 596 -19.25 9.25 8.71
N GLY A 597 -20.04 8.19 8.73
CA GLY A 597 -20.33 7.39 9.89
C GLY A 597 -21.28 6.25 9.56
N VAL A 598 -21.37 5.27 10.46
CA VAL A 598 -22.14 4.03 10.22
C VAL A 598 -23.44 3.96 11.02
N ASN A 599 -23.76 4.99 11.82
CA ASN A 599 -24.85 4.93 12.79
C ASN A 599 -26.15 5.53 12.24
N ALA A 600 -27.07 4.69 11.77
CA ALA A 600 -28.37 5.11 11.26
C ALA A 600 -29.35 5.63 12.33
N ALA A 601 -28.99 5.55 13.61
CA ALA A 601 -29.74 6.17 14.71
C ALA A 601 -29.28 7.61 15.01
N ASP A 602 -28.15 8.03 14.45
CA ASP A 602 -27.62 9.38 14.62
C ASP A 602 -28.26 10.31 13.60
N GLU A 603 -28.98 11.33 14.07
CA GLU A 603 -29.69 12.27 13.21
C GLU A 603 -28.73 13.19 12.45
N ASP A 604 -27.47 13.31 12.90
CA ASP A 604 -26.45 14.19 12.31
C ASP A 604 -25.39 13.42 11.49
N SER A 605 -25.47 12.08 11.38
CA SER A 605 -24.54 11.27 10.58
C SER A 605 -25.11 10.94 9.19
N VAL A 606 -24.32 11.19 8.15
CA VAL A 606 -24.53 10.73 6.77
C VAL A 606 -23.95 9.32 6.59
N TRP A 607 -24.75 8.33 7.01
CA TRP A 607 -24.44 6.91 6.81
C TRP A 607 -24.89 6.36 5.46
N ASP A 608 -25.81 7.03 4.77
CA ASP A 608 -26.28 6.65 3.44
C ASP A 608 -26.04 7.79 2.45
N THR A 609 -25.35 7.49 1.35
CA THR A 609 -25.05 8.45 0.27
C THR A 609 -25.75 8.10 -1.05
N SER A 610 -26.79 7.25 -1.02
CA SER A 610 -27.61 6.88 -2.19
C SER A 610 -28.26 8.06 -2.91
N TYR A 611 -28.44 9.19 -2.20
CA TYR A 611 -29.00 10.42 -2.76
C TYR A 611 -28.09 11.13 -3.77
N MET A 612 -26.79 10.82 -3.80
CA MET A 612 -25.85 11.48 -4.69
C MET A 612 -26.03 10.98 -6.12
N ASP A 613 -26.22 11.91 -7.05
CA ASP A 613 -26.46 11.58 -8.46
C ASP A 613 -25.31 10.77 -9.08
N VAL A 614 -24.07 11.00 -8.64
CA VAL A 614 -22.87 10.35 -9.20
C VAL A 614 -22.89 8.83 -9.10
N PHE A 615 -23.49 8.26 -8.05
CA PHE A 615 -23.59 6.81 -7.88
C PHE A 615 -24.70 6.17 -8.72
N ASN A 616 -25.56 6.98 -9.33
CA ASN A 616 -26.65 6.53 -10.20
C ASN A 616 -26.36 6.76 -11.69
N ARG A 617 -25.17 7.28 -12.05
CA ARG A 617 -24.74 7.49 -13.43
C ARG A 617 -24.23 6.18 -14.04
N SER A 618 -24.41 6.04 -15.35
CA SER A 618 -23.80 4.95 -16.10
C SER A 618 -22.28 5.02 -16.01
N LEU A 619 -21.63 3.90 -15.65
CA LEU A 619 -20.16 3.79 -15.54
C LEU A 619 -19.58 3.12 -16.79
N GLY A 620 -20.05 1.90 -17.09
CA GLY A 620 -19.58 1.03 -18.17
C GLY A 620 -18.22 0.38 -17.90
N GLU A 621 -17.84 -0.58 -18.73
CA GLU A 621 -16.58 -1.32 -18.56
C GLU A 621 -15.35 -0.39 -18.67
N PRO A 622 -14.24 -0.66 -17.95
CA PRO A 622 -12.99 0.04 -18.17
C PRO A 622 -12.48 -0.19 -19.60
N LEU A 623 -12.05 0.88 -20.26
CA LEU A 623 -11.49 0.83 -21.62
C LEU A 623 -10.00 0.41 -21.64
N GLY A 624 -9.38 0.29 -20.47
CA GLY A 624 -8.00 -0.15 -20.28
C GLY A 624 -7.56 -0.09 -18.82
N ALA A 625 -6.31 -0.51 -18.59
CA ALA A 625 -5.62 -0.32 -17.33
C ALA A 625 -5.38 1.18 -17.05
N PRO A 626 -5.26 1.59 -15.79
CA PRO A 626 -4.89 2.97 -15.46
C PRO A 626 -3.50 3.31 -16.01
N VAL A 627 -3.31 4.57 -16.38
CA VAL A 627 -2.03 5.14 -16.81
C VAL A 627 -1.53 6.09 -15.73
N ARG A 628 -0.24 5.95 -15.36
CA ARG A 628 0.44 6.74 -14.33
C ARG A 628 1.51 7.64 -14.95
N ASP A 629 1.57 8.88 -14.51
CA ASP A 629 2.65 9.84 -14.76
C ASP A 629 3.00 10.55 -13.44
N GLY A 630 4.05 10.09 -12.75
CA GLY A 630 4.34 10.52 -11.38
C GLY A 630 3.20 10.17 -10.41
N TYR A 631 2.58 11.20 -9.82
CA TYR A 631 1.40 11.07 -8.95
C TYR A 631 0.07 11.32 -9.67
N ILE A 632 0.10 11.55 -10.98
CA ILE A 632 -1.09 11.72 -11.80
C ILE A 632 -1.51 10.36 -12.34
N TYR A 633 -2.77 9.99 -12.09
CA TYR A 633 -3.37 8.77 -12.61
C TYR A 633 -4.56 9.11 -13.50
N THR A 634 -4.69 8.36 -14.58
CA THR A 634 -5.83 8.46 -15.49
C THR A 634 -6.39 7.09 -15.84
N ARG A 635 -7.71 7.01 -16.02
CA ARG A 635 -8.38 5.81 -16.51
C ARG A 635 -9.67 6.19 -17.21
N SER A 636 -10.00 5.47 -18.29
CA SER A 636 -11.24 5.67 -19.03
C SER A 636 -12.16 4.48 -18.88
N PHE A 637 -13.44 4.75 -18.71
CA PHE A 637 -14.56 3.81 -18.75
C PHE A 637 -15.49 4.20 -19.90
N GLU A 638 -16.45 3.35 -20.28
CA GLU A 638 -17.35 3.69 -21.38
C GLU A 638 -18.10 5.02 -21.16
N TYR A 639 -18.37 5.44 -19.92
CA TYR A 639 -19.14 6.67 -19.66
C TYR A 639 -18.43 7.71 -18.80
N VAL A 640 -17.19 7.50 -18.39
CA VAL A 640 -16.43 8.47 -17.60
C VAL A 640 -14.94 8.42 -17.91
N ASP A 641 -14.32 9.58 -18.05
CA ASP A 641 -12.87 9.74 -17.97
C ASP A 641 -12.49 10.23 -16.58
N VAL A 642 -11.48 9.58 -16.00
CA VAL A 642 -10.95 9.83 -14.66
C VAL A 642 -9.57 10.44 -14.78
N TRP A 643 -9.36 11.55 -14.09
CA TRP A 643 -8.05 12.14 -13.82
C TRP A 643 -7.94 12.42 -12.32
N VAL A 644 -6.83 12.04 -11.70
CA VAL A 644 -6.57 12.31 -10.28
C VAL A 644 -5.10 12.60 -10.06
N ASP A 645 -4.81 13.59 -9.22
CA ASP A 645 -3.48 13.90 -8.71
C ASP A 645 -3.41 13.55 -7.22
N LEU A 646 -2.60 12.55 -6.89
CA LEU A 646 -2.47 12.05 -5.53
C LEU A 646 -1.67 12.98 -4.61
N GLU A 647 -0.89 13.92 -5.16
CA GLU A 647 -0.10 14.87 -4.36
C GLU A 647 -0.93 16.07 -3.91
N THR A 648 -1.81 16.56 -4.80
CA THR A 648 -2.65 17.74 -4.54
C THR A 648 -4.06 17.40 -4.06
N PHE A 649 -4.45 16.13 -4.14
CA PHE A 649 -5.81 15.63 -3.90
C PHE A 649 -6.87 16.23 -4.84
N GLU A 650 -6.44 16.71 -6.01
CA GLU A 650 -7.34 17.19 -7.06
C GLU A 650 -7.83 16.02 -7.94
N ALA A 651 -9.09 16.07 -8.35
CA ALA A 651 -9.68 15.09 -9.24
C ALA A 651 -10.65 15.74 -10.25
N GLU A 652 -10.74 15.15 -11.44
CA GLU A 652 -11.72 15.51 -12.45
C GLU A 652 -12.38 14.24 -13.00
N LEU A 653 -13.71 14.17 -12.86
CA LEU A 653 -14.55 13.10 -13.41
C LEU A 653 -15.41 13.64 -14.56
N THR A 654 -15.03 13.32 -15.79
CA THR A 654 -15.76 13.76 -16.99
C THR A 654 -16.75 12.71 -17.44
N TRP A 655 -18.02 12.88 -17.07
CA TRP A 655 -19.12 11.97 -17.41
C TRP A 655 -19.72 12.24 -18.80
N TYR A 656 -20.09 11.17 -19.51
CA TYR A 656 -20.68 11.20 -20.85
C TYR A 656 -22.09 10.59 -20.88
N ASP A 657 -22.94 11.08 -21.79
CA ASP A 657 -24.30 10.53 -22.00
C ASP A 657 -24.31 9.28 -22.92
N GLU A 658 -23.25 9.08 -23.70
CA GLU A 658 -23.14 8.01 -24.70
C GLU A 658 -21.80 7.27 -24.50
N PRO A 659 -21.77 5.94 -24.72
CA PRO A 659 -20.58 5.15 -24.45
C PRO A 659 -19.45 5.50 -25.43
N GLN A 660 -18.25 5.72 -24.89
CA GLN A 660 -17.01 5.76 -25.65
C GLN A 660 -16.48 4.33 -25.89
N SER A 661 -15.60 4.20 -26.90
CA SER A 661 -14.93 2.95 -27.24
C SER A 661 -13.43 3.12 -27.11
N ALA A 662 -12.72 2.07 -26.69
CA ALA A 662 -11.26 2.06 -26.70
C ALA A 662 -10.70 2.50 -28.06
N ASN A 663 -9.79 3.48 -28.06
CA ASN A 663 -9.18 4.06 -29.26
C ASN A 663 -8.08 3.18 -29.85
#